data_AF-A0A4V6DGF1-F1
#
_entry.id   AF-A0A4V6DGF1-F1
#
_cell.length_a   1.000
_cell.length_b   1.000
_cell.length_c   1.000
_cell.angle_alpha   90.00
_cell.angle_beta   90.00
_cell.angle_gamma   90.00
#
_symmetry.space_group_name_H-M   'P 1'
#
loop_
_entity.id
_entity.type
_entity.pdbx_description
1 polymer ?
#
loop_
_entity_poly.entity_id
_entity_poly.type
_entity_poly.pdbx_seq_one_letter_code
_entity_poly.pdbx_strand_id
1 'polypeptide(L)'
;MSTDEPAVRIEQQLQAYVERYVAENPGSGQVNKRASGSLPGGTTRSVLYYQPFPLAFSGGRGCHLTSVDGHEYLDFVSEYCAGMFGHSHPDIIAAVEGVTKSGFTLGGPTPAEGELGGLLVERFPGVDAIRFCNSGTEANTMAIATALHFNGRKKVLVFENGYHGGTLSFSHGNPLILPHEFVYGRYNDVGFTRPRITQDIGVIVVEPMQGAAGMIAGDKEFLQFLRDEATRIGAVLVFDEVITSRLHYGGLQEHLGITPDMTTIGKHFGGGFSFGAFGGRAEIMALYDPRSPRSLFHSGTWNNNVFSMAAGVAATKLLSRAALERNNELGDRLRRGLAAAFASSDDASVVTLTGLGSVIGVHFNGPSTDTLRDLFFFYLLGKRIYVGRRGFLALNLTHGEEHIRRVLDAVGQFCDEVFQPSMPDLGPRCSARLLLVVSLLAGRALAQSHPSPGLPMVINTWGGPFTAATDAAYQALVRPGRASALDAVEIGCATCEANQCDGSVGFGGSPDERCETTLDAMIMDGVTMKSGSVAGLRRVKNAIGVARHVLEYTSHTMLAGDLATDFAVENGFPAENLTTEASAARCAEWRRSNCQSNYRQNVTPDPKSSCGPYTPVKLDSGAAGYFDLIAPNSAQASHDTISMMALDASGVMAAGTSTNGASFKVPGRVGDGPITGSGSYVDGEVGACGATGDGDIMMRFLPCYQAVESMRRGMSPQEAARDAVVRMVRKYPAVASGIVVVNNKGEHGGAGSGWTFTYAFRGGKMNATAVVTVPPVCLSRSLDNTELR
;
A
#
# COMPACT_ATOMS: atom_id res chain seq x y z
N MET A 1 -14.35 0.87 30.28
CA MET A 1 -15.11 1.23 29.08
C MET A 1 -14.13 1.10 27.93
N SER A 2 -14.35 0.15 27.02
CA SER A 2 -13.35 -0.31 26.04
C SER A 2 -13.09 0.73 24.96
N THR A 3 -11.82 0.89 24.59
CA THR A 3 -11.29 1.90 23.68
C THR A 3 -11.63 1.69 22.19
N ASP A 4 -12.22 0.56 21.80
CA ASP A 4 -12.42 0.23 20.37
C ASP A 4 -13.89 0.12 19.89
N GLU A 5 -14.83 0.62 20.70
CA GLU A 5 -16.20 0.92 20.28
C GLU A 5 -16.27 2.02 19.18
N PRO A 6 -15.43 3.08 19.19
CA PRO A 6 -15.46 4.12 18.15
C PRO A 6 -15.00 3.63 16.76
N ALA A 7 -13.97 2.80 16.68
CA ALA A 7 -13.40 2.33 15.41
C ALA A 7 -14.39 1.43 14.63
N VAL A 8 -15.09 0.52 15.34
CA VAL A 8 -16.11 -0.33 14.74
C VAL A 8 -17.32 0.48 14.25
N ARG A 9 -17.73 1.51 15.00
CA ARG A 9 -18.80 2.44 14.58
C ARG A 9 -18.42 3.17 13.29
N ILE A 10 -17.21 3.71 13.20
CA ILE A 10 -16.70 4.41 12.00
C ILE A 10 -16.70 3.48 10.78
N GLU A 11 -16.26 2.23 10.93
CA GLU A 11 -16.25 1.26 9.83
C GLU A 11 -17.67 0.89 9.36
N GLN A 12 -18.61 0.71 10.29
CA GLN A 12 -20.03 0.48 9.96
C GLN A 12 -20.66 1.68 9.24
N GLN A 13 -20.37 2.90 9.70
CA GLN A 13 -20.81 4.12 9.04
C GLN A 13 -20.24 4.21 7.62
N LEU A 14 -18.94 3.92 7.44
CA LEU A 14 -18.32 3.90 6.11
C LEU A 14 -19.04 2.93 5.18
N GLN A 15 -19.26 1.70 5.63
CA GLN A 15 -19.94 0.69 4.82
C GLN A 15 -21.35 1.14 4.39
N ALA A 16 -22.12 1.74 5.29
CA ALA A 16 -23.45 2.28 4.97
C ALA A 16 -23.39 3.39 3.91
N TYR A 17 -22.42 4.31 4.00
CA TYR A 17 -22.21 5.35 3.00
C TYR A 17 -21.74 4.79 1.64
N VAL A 18 -20.90 3.74 1.63
CA VAL A 18 -20.47 3.06 0.40
C VAL A 18 -21.64 2.33 -0.26
N GLU A 19 -22.47 1.61 0.49
CA GLU A 19 -23.64 0.91 -0.04
C GLU A 19 -24.64 1.89 -0.67
N ARG A 20 -24.89 3.01 0.00
CA ARG A 20 -25.70 4.10 -0.53
C ARG A 20 -25.09 4.69 -1.80
N TYR A 21 -23.78 4.93 -1.82
CA TYR A 21 -23.07 5.40 -3.00
C TYR A 21 -23.26 4.47 -4.19
N VAL A 22 -23.13 3.15 -4.00
CA VAL A 22 -23.34 2.16 -5.07
C VAL A 22 -24.78 2.22 -5.60
N ALA A 23 -25.76 2.25 -4.68
CA ALA A 23 -27.18 2.26 -5.04
C ALA A 23 -27.60 3.54 -5.80
N GLU A 24 -27.01 4.68 -5.46
CA GLU A 24 -27.34 5.98 -6.09
C GLU A 24 -26.61 6.24 -7.41
N ASN A 25 -25.56 5.47 -7.74
CA ASN A 25 -24.71 5.72 -8.91
C ASN A 25 -24.52 4.49 -9.84
N PRO A 26 -25.59 3.77 -10.22
CA PRO A 26 -25.49 2.57 -11.05
C PRO A 26 -24.91 2.85 -12.45
N GLY A 27 -25.20 4.01 -13.04
CA GLY A 27 -24.68 4.45 -14.34
C GLY A 27 -23.17 4.68 -14.29
N SER A 28 -22.66 5.34 -13.24
CA SER A 28 -21.21 5.48 -13.01
C SER A 28 -20.52 4.12 -12.91
N GLY A 29 -21.12 3.16 -12.19
CA GLY A 29 -20.63 1.77 -12.13
C GLY A 29 -20.59 1.08 -13.49
N GLN A 30 -21.61 1.26 -14.32
CA GLN A 30 -21.64 0.72 -15.70
C GLN A 30 -20.58 1.35 -16.60
N VAL A 31 -20.36 2.67 -16.50
CA VAL A 31 -19.30 3.37 -17.24
C VAL A 31 -17.94 2.78 -16.89
N ASN A 32 -17.63 2.63 -15.59
CA ASN A 32 -16.37 2.06 -15.15
C ASN A 32 -16.20 0.59 -15.59
N LYS A 33 -17.24 -0.23 -15.44
CA LYS A 33 -17.23 -1.64 -15.89
C LYS A 33 -16.97 -1.75 -17.39
N ARG A 34 -17.64 -0.94 -18.21
CA ARG A 34 -17.42 -0.93 -19.66
C ARG A 34 -16.00 -0.46 -20.01
N ALA A 35 -15.54 0.63 -19.40
CA ALA A 35 -14.20 1.15 -19.63
C ALA A 35 -13.12 0.14 -19.24
N SER A 36 -13.35 -0.67 -18.19
CA SER A 36 -12.41 -1.69 -17.69
C SER A 36 -12.04 -2.76 -18.73
N GLY A 37 -12.85 -2.95 -19.78
CA GLY A 37 -12.49 -3.82 -20.90
C GLY A 37 -11.39 -3.27 -21.82
N SER A 38 -11.04 -1.99 -21.69
CA SER A 38 -10.06 -1.29 -22.55
C SER A 38 -9.02 -0.47 -21.78
N LEU A 39 -9.36 -0.02 -20.57
CA LEU A 39 -8.50 0.74 -19.67
C LEU A 39 -8.36 -0.04 -18.36
N PRO A 40 -7.15 -0.37 -17.87
CA PRO A 40 -6.99 -1.05 -16.58
C PRO A 40 -7.68 -0.29 -15.45
N GLY A 41 -8.60 -0.96 -14.72
CA GLY A 41 -9.41 -0.32 -13.67
C GLY A 41 -10.44 0.72 -14.17
N GLY A 42 -10.67 0.79 -15.48
CA GLY A 42 -11.65 1.67 -16.11
C GLY A 42 -11.28 3.16 -16.10
N THR A 43 -9.99 3.49 -15.94
CA THR A 43 -9.48 4.87 -15.99
C THR A 43 -8.05 4.92 -16.56
N THR A 44 -7.67 6.07 -17.11
CA THR A 44 -6.31 6.34 -17.62
C THR A 44 -5.48 7.20 -16.64
N ARG A 45 -6.05 7.62 -15.50
CA ARG A 45 -5.36 8.42 -14.48
C ARG A 45 -5.58 7.83 -13.08
N SER A 46 -4.52 7.26 -12.51
CA SER A 46 -4.60 6.44 -11.28
C SER A 46 -5.26 7.14 -10.09
N VAL A 47 -5.02 8.45 -9.92
CA VAL A 47 -5.59 9.24 -8.81
C VAL A 47 -7.12 9.36 -8.86
N LEU A 48 -7.73 9.15 -10.03
CA LEU A 48 -9.18 9.16 -10.20
C LEU A 48 -9.84 7.87 -9.73
N TYR A 49 -9.08 6.79 -9.59
CA TYR A 49 -9.63 5.50 -9.20
C TYR A 49 -9.89 5.45 -7.69
N TYR A 50 -11.05 4.92 -7.33
CA TYR A 50 -11.37 4.49 -5.99
C TYR A 50 -12.43 3.38 -6.04
N GLN A 51 -12.40 2.52 -5.04
CA GLN A 51 -13.43 1.47 -4.86
C GLN A 51 -14.70 2.09 -4.28
N PRO A 52 -15.90 1.57 -4.61
CA PRO A 52 -16.14 0.43 -5.49
C PRO A 52 -16.03 0.77 -6.99
N PHE A 53 -16.27 2.02 -7.36
CA PHE A 53 -16.02 2.57 -8.70
C PHE A 53 -16.01 4.11 -8.64
N PRO A 54 -15.31 4.80 -9.55
CA PRO A 54 -15.32 6.26 -9.61
C PRO A 54 -16.65 6.82 -10.17
N LEU A 55 -17.01 8.04 -9.74
CA LEU A 55 -18.10 8.80 -10.35
C LEU A 55 -17.75 9.12 -11.80
N ALA A 56 -18.71 8.92 -12.69
CA ALA A 56 -18.60 9.38 -14.07
C ALA A 56 -19.41 10.67 -14.23
N PHE A 57 -18.83 11.67 -14.89
CA PHE A 57 -19.46 12.96 -15.14
C PHE A 57 -19.92 13.10 -16.59
N SER A 58 -21.09 13.69 -16.79
CA SER A 58 -21.68 14.01 -18.09
C SER A 58 -21.43 15.48 -18.50
N GLY A 59 -21.13 16.35 -17.54
CA GLY A 59 -20.83 17.76 -17.79
C GLY A 59 -20.57 18.55 -16.50
N GLY A 60 -20.47 19.88 -16.64
CA GLY A 60 -20.33 20.78 -15.50
C GLY A 60 -20.52 22.24 -15.89
N ARG A 61 -20.87 23.09 -14.91
CA ARG A 61 -21.06 24.53 -15.07
C ARG A 61 -20.63 25.28 -13.81
N GLY A 62 -19.93 26.41 -13.95
CA GLY A 62 -19.35 27.12 -12.79
C GLY A 62 -18.47 26.18 -11.95
N CYS A 63 -18.76 26.05 -10.65
CA CYS A 63 -18.14 25.10 -9.73
C CYS A 63 -18.98 23.82 -9.51
N HIS A 64 -19.88 23.48 -10.43
CA HIS A 64 -20.73 22.29 -10.33
C HIS A 64 -20.43 21.27 -11.43
N LEU A 65 -20.45 19.99 -11.07
CA LEU A 65 -20.34 18.84 -11.97
C LEU A 65 -21.65 18.05 -11.97
N THR A 66 -22.08 17.56 -13.13
CA THR A 66 -23.25 16.69 -13.27
C THR A 66 -22.78 15.26 -13.54
N SER A 67 -23.18 14.29 -12.71
CA SER A 67 -22.86 12.88 -12.95
C SER A 67 -23.66 12.30 -14.12
N VAL A 68 -23.24 11.14 -14.63
CA VAL A 68 -24.03 10.38 -15.62
C VAL A 68 -25.34 9.86 -15.04
N ASP A 69 -25.43 9.79 -13.71
CA ASP A 69 -26.64 9.42 -12.95
C ASP A 69 -27.58 10.62 -12.70
N GLY A 70 -27.22 11.82 -13.19
CA GLY A 70 -28.05 13.02 -13.13
C GLY A 70 -27.93 13.84 -11.84
N HIS A 71 -27.02 13.49 -10.93
CA HIS A 71 -26.79 14.26 -9.70
C HIS A 71 -25.82 15.40 -9.94
N GLU A 72 -26.11 16.58 -9.39
CA GLU A 72 -25.18 17.71 -9.39
C GLU A 72 -24.33 17.75 -8.12
N TYR A 73 -23.02 17.92 -8.27
CA TYR A 73 -22.03 17.97 -7.19
C TYR A 73 -21.34 19.33 -7.19
N LEU A 74 -21.13 19.91 -6.00
CA LEU A 74 -20.25 21.07 -5.81
C LEU A 74 -18.78 20.60 -5.84
N ASP A 75 -17.99 21.09 -6.78
CA ASP A 75 -16.64 20.60 -7.08
C ASP A 75 -15.53 21.36 -6.32
N PHE A 76 -14.91 20.66 -5.37
CA PHE A 76 -13.68 21.05 -4.69
C PHE A 76 -12.48 20.17 -5.07
N VAL A 77 -12.63 19.25 -6.03
CA VAL A 77 -11.46 18.62 -6.67
C VAL A 77 -10.81 19.64 -7.61
N SER A 78 -11.62 20.39 -8.37
CA SER A 78 -11.18 21.40 -9.33
C SER A 78 -10.03 20.90 -10.19
N GLU A 79 -10.19 19.68 -10.73
CA GLU A 79 -9.21 18.97 -11.56
C GLU A 79 -7.79 18.94 -10.95
N TYR A 80 -7.70 18.68 -9.63
CA TYR A 80 -6.45 18.69 -8.87
C TYR A 80 -5.66 20.00 -9.08
N CYS A 81 -6.34 21.13 -8.86
CA CYS A 81 -5.88 22.51 -9.05
C CYS A 81 -5.87 23.03 -10.50
N ALA A 82 -6.08 22.21 -11.54
CA ALA A 82 -6.11 22.69 -12.93
C ALA A 82 -7.40 23.43 -13.29
N GLY A 83 -8.53 23.05 -12.70
CA GLY A 83 -9.86 23.60 -12.95
C GLY A 83 -10.09 24.97 -12.29
N MET A 84 -9.08 25.85 -12.32
CA MET A 84 -9.06 27.14 -11.61
C MET A 84 -10.18 28.11 -12.03
N PHE A 85 -10.77 27.91 -13.22
CA PHE A 85 -11.81 28.78 -13.78
C PHE A 85 -13.21 28.15 -13.72
N GLY A 86 -13.36 27.03 -13.01
CA GLY A 86 -14.58 26.22 -13.08
C GLY A 86 -14.74 25.55 -14.46
N HIS A 87 -15.95 25.11 -14.77
CA HIS A 87 -16.21 24.22 -15.91
C HIS A 87 -16.74 24.93 -17.17
N SER A 88 -16.95 26.26 -17.13
CA SER A 88 -17.63 26.99 -18.22
C SER A 88 -17.38 28.50 -18.19
N HIS A 89 -16.15 28.94 -17.85
CA HIS A 89 -15.85 30.37 -17.81
C HIS A 89 -16.02 31.01 -19.21
N PRO A 90 -16.80 32.11 -19.35
CA PRO A 90 -17.14 32.68 -20.65
C PRO A 90 -15.91 33.09 -21.46
N ASP A 91 -14.90 33.71 -20.82
CA ASP A 91 -13.69 34.15 -21.53
C ASP A 91 -12.84 32.98 -22.05
N ILE A 92 -12.82 31.86 -21.33
CA ILE A 92 -12.12 30.65 -21.81
C ILE A 92 -12.88 30.04 -22.98
N ILE A 93 -14.21 29.94 -22.90
CA ILE A 93 -15.05 29.46 -23.99
C ILE A 93 -14.87 30.34 -25.23
N ALA A 94 -14.87 31.66 -25.07
CA ALA A 94 -14.67 32.60 -26.18
C ALA A 94 -13.30 32.43 -26.84
N ALA A 95 -12.23 32.20 -26.06
CA ALA A 95 -10.90 31.89 -26.59
C ALA A 95 -10.90 30.60 -27.42
N VAL A 96 -11.55 29.54 -26.93
CA VAL A 96 -11.68 28.26 -27.63
C VAL A 96 -12.50 28.41 -28.91
N GLU A 97 -13.63 29.13 -28.88
CA GLU A 97 -14.44 29.42 -30.06
C GLU A 97 -13.68 30.26 -31.10
N GLY A 98 -12.78 31.14 -30.66
CA GLY A 98 -11.88 31.86 -31.56
C GLY A 98 -10.95 30.91 -32.33
N VAL A 99 -10.40 29.91 -31.65
CA VAL A 99 -9.56 28.87 -32.26
C VAL A 99 -10.35 28.02 -33.26
N THR A 100 -11.57 27.61 -32.92
CA THR A 100 -12.38 26.78 -33.85
C THR A 100 -12.76 27.54 -35.12
N LYS A 101 -12.84 28.87 -35.07
CA LYS A 101 -13.09 29.73 -36.24
C LYS A 101 -11.83 30.02 -37.07
N SER A 102 -10.67 30.10 -36.43
CA SER A 102 -9.39 30.44 -37.09
C SER A 102 -8.59 29.23 -37.57
N GLY A 103 -8.93 28.04 -37.09
CA GLY A 103 -8.26 26.78 -37.43
C GLY A 103 -7.24 26.36 -36.37
N PHE A 104 -6.97 25.06 -36.31
CA PHE A 104 -6.02 24.44 -35.38
C PHE A 104 -5.04 23.54 -36.16
N THR A 105 -3.99 23.04 -35.50
CA THR A 105 -2.92 22.20 -36.11
C THR A 105 -2.15 22.89 -37.24
N LEU A 106 -1.67 24.11 -36.99
CA LEU A 106 -1.11 24.98 -38.03
C LEU A 106 0.35 24.67 -38.45
N GLY A 107 1.08 23.88 -37.66
CA GLY A 107 2.47 23.50 -37.98
C GLY A 107 3.49 24.64 -37.92
N GLY A 108 3.16 25.76 -37.26
CA GLY A 108 4.02 26.93 -37.16
C GLY A 108 3.67 27.85 -35.97
N PRO A 109 4.46 28.92 -35.76
CA PRO A 109 4.25 29.87 -34.69
C PRO A 109 2.96 30.70 -34.84
N THR A 110 2.41 31.17 -33.73
CA THR A 110 1.22 32.05 -33.71
C THR A 110 1.38 33.19 -32.70
N PRO A 111 0.67 34.33 -32.87
CA PRO A 111 0.79 35.45 -31.93
C PRO A 111 0.50 35.08 -30.47
N ALA A 112 -0.39 34.12 -30.22
CA ALA A 112 -0.81 33.71 -28.89
C ALA A 112 0.33 33.09 -28.06
N GLU A 113 1.29 32.39 -28.68
CA GLU A 113 2.41 31.80 -27.95
C GLU A 113 3.37 32.87 -27.42
N GLY A 114 3.57 33.95 -28.18
CA GLY A 114 4.38 35.10 -27.77
C GLY A 114 3.68 35.94 -26.71
N GLU A 115 2.37 36.17 -26.86
CA GLU A 115 1.56 36.87 -25.85
C GLU A 115 1.54 36.12 -24.52
N LEU A 116 1.27 34.81 -24.54
CA LEU A 116 1.27 33.99 -23.33
C LEU A 116 2.66 33.96 -22.68
N GLY A 117 3.72 33.80 -23.48
CA GLY A 117 5.09 33.82 -23.01
C GLY A 117 5.43 35.13 -22.30
N GLY A 118 5.07 36.27 -22.89
CA GLY A 118 5.27 37.59 -22.31
C GLY A 118 4.53 37.78 -20.99
N LEU A 119 3.26 37.38 -20.91
CA LEU A 119 2.46 37.46 -19.68
C LEU A 119 3.06 36.63 -18.54
N LEU A 120 3.60 35.45 -18.84
CA LEU A 120 4.18 34.57 -17.83
C LEU A 120 5.57 35.05 -17.38
N VAL A 121 6.39 35.56 -18.29
CA VAL A 121 7.69 36.18 -17.97
C VAL A 121 7.49 37.42 -17.08
N GLU A 122 6.54 38.29 -17.41
CA GLU A 122 6.23 39.46 -16.57
C GLU A 122 5.77 39.06 -15.16
N ARG A 123 5.06 37.94 -15.06
CA ARG A 123 4.42 37.48 -13.83
C ARG A 123 5.40 36.88 -12.81
N PHE A 124 6.41 36.11 -13.24
CA PHE A 124 7.25 35.32 -12.34
C PHE A 124 8.66 35.93 -12.14
N PRO A 125 9.03 36.34 -10.91
CA PRO A 125 10.39 36.83 -10.63
C PRO A 125 11.48 35.83 -11.00
N GLY A 126 12.54 36.27 -11.68
CA GLY A 126 13.67 35.42 -12.06
C GLY A 126 13.43 34.50 -13.28
N VAL A 127 12.29 34.66 -13.97
CA VAL A 127 12.01 33.98 -15.23
C VAL A 127 12.16 34.97 -16.37
N ASP A 128 13.33 34.97 -17.03
CA ASP A 128 13.62 35.89 -18.15
C ASP A 128 13.10 35.34 -19.49
N ALA A 129 12.99 34.02 -19.61
CA ALA A 129 12.48 33.34 -20.80
C ALA A 129 11.82 32.00 -20.41
N ILE A 130 10.92 31.53 -21.27
CA ILE A 130 10.11 30.32 -21.02
C ILE A 130 9.96 29.48 -22.29
N ARG A 131 9.75 28.17 -22.12
CA ARG A 131 9.28 27.25 -23.18
C ARG A 131 8.09 26.45 -22.70
N PHE A 132 7.16 26.18 -23.62
CA PHE A 132 5.95 25.40 -23.35
C PHE A 132 6.14 23.90 -23.59
N CYS A 133 5.42 23.12 -22.80
CA CYS A 133 5.34 21.67 -22.79
C CYS A 133 3.86 21.25 -22.68
N ASN A 134 3.59 19.96 -22.70
CA ASN A 134 2.23 19.40 -22.69
C ASN A 134 1.76 18.99 -21.29
N SER A 135 2.68 18.97 -20.32
CA SER A 135 2.38 18.62 -18.93
C SER A 135 3.42 19.19 -17.96
N GLY A 136 3.05 19.26 -16.68
CA GLY A 136 4.01 19.53 -15.60
C GLY A 136 5.12 18.47 -15.50
N THR A 137 4.82 17.21 -15.83
CA THR A 137 5.83 16.14 -15.91
C THR A 137 6.92 16.51 -16.93
N GLU A 138 6.53 16.89 -18.14
CA GLU A 138 7.49 17.32 -19.18
C GLU A 138 8.26 18.56 -18.74
N ALA A 139 7.59 19.56 -18.15
CA ALA A 139 8.24 20.76 -17.66
C ALA A 139 9.35 20.45 -16.64
N ASN A 140 9.08 19.58 -15.66
CA ASN A 140 10.07 19.16 -14.66
C ASN A 140 11.18 18.29 -15.26
N THR A 141 10.85 17.35 -16.15
CA THR A 141 11.87 16.57 -16.88
C THR A 141 12.80 17.49 -17.67
N MET A 142 12.25 18.46 -18.38
CA MET A 142 13.03 19.43 -19.15
C MET A 142 13.85 20.35 -18.25
N ALA A 143 13.31 20.84 -17.13
CA ALA A 143 14.05 21.67 -16.19
C ALA A 143 15.26 20.94 -15.59
N ILE A 144 15.08 19.68 -15.16
CA ILE A 144 16.18 18.83 -14.66
C ILE A 144 17.23 18.64 -15.75
N ALA A 145 16.83 18.22 -16.95
CA ALA A 145 17.76 17.98 -18.06
C ALA A 145 18.53 19.26 -18.44
N THR A 146 17.85 20.40 -18.48
CA THR A 146 18.45 21.71 -18.77
C THR A 146 19.48 22.08 -17.70
N ALA A 147 19.10 21.97 -16.42
CA ALA A 147 19.96 22.32 -15.30
C ALA A 147 21.25 21.48 -15.26
N LEU A 148 21.13 20.17 -15.45
CA LEU A 148 22.26 19.25 -15.50
C LEU A 148 23.18 19.54 -16.70
N HIS A 149 22.60 19.85 -17.87
CA HIS A 149 23.40 20.25 -19.04
C HIS A 149 24.12 21.59 -18.81
N PHE A 150 23.42 22.56 -18.24
CA PHE A 150 23.93 23.92 -18.02
C PHE A 150 25.20 23.93 -17.15
N ASN A 151 25.25 23.12 -16.09
CA ASN A 151 26.40 23.07 -15.19
C ASN A 151 27.29 21.82 -15.34
N GLY A 152 26.95 20.89 -16.24
CA GLY A 152 27.74 19.69 -16.54
C GLY A 152 27.76 18.63 -15.42
N ARG A 153 26.78 18.64 -14.51
CA ARG A 153 26.68 17.70 -13.38
C ARG A 153 25.61 16.64 -13.61
N LYS A 154 25.54 15.63 -12.72
CA LYS A 154 24.64 14.47 -12.88
C LYS A 154 23.63 14.29 -11.75
N LYS A 155 23.95 14.75 -10.54
CA LYS A 155 23.13 14.48 -9.36
C LYS A 155 21.98 15.45 -9.21
N VAL A 156 20.83 14.92 -8.78
CA VAL A 156 19.56 15.65 -8.59
C VAL A 156 19.15 15.50 -7.13
N LEU A 157 19.10 16.61 -6.37
CA LEU A 157 18.51 16.60 -5.03
C LEU A 157 16.99 16.74 -5.13
N VAL A 158 16.28 15.80 -4.53
CA VAL A 158 14.82 15.71 -4.46
C VAL A 158 14.40 15.41 -3.03
N PHE A 159 13.11 15.49 -2.73
CA PHE A 159 12.60 15.37 -1.36
C PHE A 159 11.61 14.21 -1.23
N GLU A 160 11.67 13.51 -0.08
CA GLU A 160 10.70 12.48 0.30
C GLU A 160 9.26 12.96 0.06
N ASN A 161 8.46 12.12 -0.61
CA ASN A 161 7.05 12.37 -0.97
C ASN A 161 6.82 13.50 -2.02
N GLY A 162 7.87 14.11 -2.58
CA GLY A 162 7.74 15.10 -3.64
C GLY A 162 7.11 14.53 -4.91
N TYR A 163 6.28 15.32 -5.58
CA TYR A 163 5.59 14.94 -6.82
C TYR A 163 5.82 15.98 -7.92
N HIS A 164 6.67 15.63 -8.88
CA HIS A 164 7.03 16.48 -10.01
C HIS A 164 6.50 15.94 -11.35
N GLY A 165 5.58 14.96 -11.30
CA GLY A 165 5.00 14.31 -12.46
C GLY A 165 5.00 12.79 -12.37
N GLY A 166 4.36 12.13 -13.34
CA GLY A 166 4.16 10.67 -13.30
C GLY A 166 5.46 9.86 -13.22
N THR A 167 6.52 10.34 -13.87
CA THR A 167 7.86 9.71 -13.90
C THR A 167 8.88 10.40 -12.97
N LEU A 168 8.41 11.31 -12.09
CA LEU A 168 9.21 12.03 -11.11
C LEU A 168 8.42 12.16 -9.79
N SER A 169 7.91 11.03 -9.30
CA SER A 169 7.13 10.93 -8.07
C SER A 169 7.93 10.15 -7.03
N PHE A 170 8.34 10.83 -5.96
CA PHE A 170 9.27 10.37 -4.92
C PHE A 170 8.55 9.84 -3.67
N SER A 171 7.32 9.36 -3.85
CA SER A 171 6.64 8.46 -2.92
C SER A 171 7.34 7.08 -2.96
N HIS A 172 7.59 6.49 -1.79
CA HIS A 172 8.37 5.25 -1.63
C HIS A 172 7.96 4.14 -2.63
N GLY A 173 8.96 3.59 -3.35
CA GLY A 173 8.81 2.38 -4.16
C GLY A 173 8.20 2.55 -5.56
N ASN A 174 8.20 3.74 -6.15
CA ASN A 174 7.73 3.93 -7.54
C ASN A 174 8.79 3.48 -8.57
N PRO A 175 8.56 2.39 -9.34
CA PRO A 175 9.54 1.89 -10.31
C PRO A 175 9.58 2.70 -11.62
N LEU A 176 8.69 3.68 -11.80
CA LEU A 176 8.58 4.47 -13.04
C LEU A 176 9.39 5.77 -13.00
N ILE A 177 10.15 6.01 -11.93
CA ILE A 177 10.98 7.22 -11.81
C ILE A 177 12.08 7.19 -12.88
N LEU A 178 12.25 8.28 -13.63
CA LEU A 178 13.34 8.41 -14.62
C LEU A 178 14.70 8.21 -13.96
N PRO A 179 15.63 7.44 -14.57
CA PRO A 179 16.87 7.01 -13.91
C PRO A 179 17.93 8.13 -13.89
N HIS A 180 17.77 9.10 -12.99
CA HIS A 180 18.83 10.06 -12.63
C HIS A 180 19.58 9.62 -11.36
N GLU A 181 20.75 10.21 -11.11
CA GLU A 181 21.48 10.03 -9.86
C GLU A 181 20.83 10.87 -8.75
N PHE A 182 19.79 10.34 -8.11
CA PHE A 182 19.06 11.07 -7.07
C PHE A 182 19.77 11.05 -5.72
N VAL A 183 19.74 12.21 -5.05
CA VAL A 183 20.02 12.38 -3.64
C VAL A 183 18.70 12.74 -2.95
N TYR A 184 18.35 12.05 -1.87
CA TYR A 184 17.08 12.26 -1.16
C TYR A 184 17.29 13.12 0.09
N GLY A 185 16.70 14.31 0.09
CA GLY A 185 16.49 15.12 1.27
C GLY A 185 15.15 14.83 1.93
N ARG A 186 14.95 15.37 3.14
CA ARG A 186 13.65 15.33 3.83
C ARG A 186 13.07 16.73 3.87
N TYR A 187 11.83 16.85 3.43
CA TYR A 187 11.14 18.14 3.33
C TYR A 187 11.02 18.79 4.71
N ASN A 188 11.29 20.09 4.82
CA ASN A 188 11.36 20.87 6.07
C ASN A 188 12.40 20.40 7.12
N ASP A 189 13.30 19.47 6.78
CA ASP A 189 14.34 19.00 7.69
C ASP A 189 15.73 19.40 7.20
N VAL A 190 16.19 20.57 7.64
CA VAL A 190 17.53 21.10 7.33
C VAL A 190 18.63 20.19 7.90
N GLY A 191 18.42 19.62 9.10
CA GLY A 191 19.41 18.77 9.78
C GLY A 191 19.68 17.48 9.02
N PHE A 192 18.64 16.85 8.50
CA PHE A 192 18.74 15.66 7.66
C PHE A 192 19.27 15.98 6.25
N THR A 193 18.83 17.09 5.66
CA THR A 193 19.13 17.42 4.26
C THR A 193 20.56 17.93 4.10
N ARG A 194 21.03 18.84 4.97
CA ARG A 194 22.36 19.47 4.88
C ARG A 194 23.54 18.50 4.65
N PRO A 195 23.72 17.42 5.41
CA PRO A 195 24.86 16.52 5.22
C PRO A 195 24.85 15.76 3.89
N ARG A 196 23.72 15.75 3.17
CA ARG A 196 23.58 15.08 1.86
C ARG A 196 23.87 16.03 0.69
N ILE A 197 24.01 17.32 0.94
CA ILE A 197 24.31 18.32 -0.09
C ILE A 197 25.81 18.29 -0.40
N THR A 198 26.15 17.67 -1.53
CA THR A 198 27.53 17.57 -2.04
C THR A 198 27.76 18.48 -3.24
N GLN A 199 29.04 18.82 -3.51
CA GLN A 199 29.42 19.78 -4.54
C GLN A 199 29.08 19.34 -5.98
N ASP A 200 28.82 18.05 -6.19
CA ASP A 200 28.49 17.45 -7.48
C ASP A 200 26.97 17.40 -7.78
N ILE A 201 26.13 17.91 -6.87
CA ILE A 201 24.71 18.14 -7.15
C ILE A 201 24.57 19.23 -8.22
N GLY A 202 23.88 18.89 -9.31
CA GLY A 202 23.61 19.81 -10.42
C GLY A 202 22.30 20.57 -10.26
N VAL A 203 21.31 19.95 -9.63
CA VAL A 203 19.98 20.56 -9.50
C VAL A 203 19.36 20.20 -8.17
N ILE A 204 18.67 21.17 -7.57
CA ILE A 204 17.80 20.97 -6.41
C ILE A 204 16.38 21.25 -6.91
N VAL A 205 15.52 20.23 -6.93
CA VAL A 205 14.12 20.39 -7.36
C VAL A 205 13.21 20.25 -6.15
N VAL A 206 12.34 21.24 -5.94
CA VAL A 206 11.48 21.29 -4.76
C VAL A 206 10.16 21.97 -5.08
N GLU A 207 9.05 21.42 -4.56
CA GLU A 207 7.77 22.13 -4.51
C GLU A 207 7.83 23.14 -3.34
N PRO A 208 7.52 24.44 -3.52
CA PRO A 208 7.44 25.38 -2.39
C PRO A 208 6.35 25.01 -1.37
N MET A 209 5.38 24.20 -1.78
CA MET A 209 4.46 23.47 -0.91
C MET A 209 4.20 22.12 -1.58
N GLN A 210 4.52 21.01 -0.91
CA GLN A 210 4.24 19.68 -1.45
C GLN A 210 2.74 19.47 -1.62
N GLY A 211 2.28 19.42 -2.87
CA GLY A 211 0.87 19.32 -3.17
C GLY A 211 0.36 17.90 -2.98
N ALA A 212 1.00 16.93 -3.64
CA ALA A 212 0.50 15.56 -3.65
C ALA A 212 0.65 14.84 -2.30
N ALA A 213 1.67 15.20 -1.52
CA ALA A 213 1.91 14.69 -0.18
C ALA A 213 0.91 15.19 0.88
N GLY A 214 0.03 16.12 0.51
CA GLY A 214 -0.99 16.62 1.43
C GLY A 214 -1.01 18.13 1.64
N MET A 215 -0.63 18.94 0.64
CA MET A 215 -0.59 20.41 0.77
C MET A 215 0.29 20.87 1.95
N ILE A 216 1.48 20.29 2.08
CA ILE A 216 2.42 20.57 3.18
C ILE A 216 3.29 21.76 2.78
N ALA A 217 3.15 22.89 3.49
CA ALA A 217 3.90 24.11 3.18
C ALA A 217 5.38 23.94 3.50
N GLY A 218 6.25 24.42 2.60
CA GLY A 218 7.67 24.51 2.88
C GLY A 218 7.94 25.66 3.85
N ASP A 219 8.70 25.38 4.91
CA ASP A 219 9.12 26.42 5.85
C ASP A 219 10.01 27.43 5.11
N LYS A 220 9.83 28.72 5.39
CA LYS A 220 10.60 29.77 4.71
C LYS A 220 12.10 29.57 4.94
N GLU A 221 12.48 29.20 6.16
CA GLU A 221 13.85 28.90 6.55
C GLU A 221 14.43 27.73 5.77
N PHE A 222 13.63 26.67 5.55
CA PHE A 222 14.04 25.50 4.78
C PHE A 222 14.24 25.85 3.29
N LEU A 223 13.29 26.57 2.69
CA LEU A 223 13.38 26.98 1.29
C LEU A 223 14.52 27.98 1.07
N GLN A 224 14.75 28.90 2.02
CA GLN A 224 15.90 29.80 1.98
C GLN A 224 17.21 29.04 2.11
N PHE A 225 17.29 28.05 2.99
CA PHE A 225 18.43 27.16 3.10
C PHE A 225 18.74 26.47 1.77
N LEU A 226 17.74 25.93 1.06
CA LEU A 226 17.95 25.31 -0.26
C LEU A 226 18.47 26.32 -1.29
N ARG A 227 17.97 27.55 -1.27
CA ARG A 227 18.47 28.64 -2.12
C ARG A 227 19.93 28.97 -1.83
N ASP A 228 20.28 29.12 -0.57
CA ASP A 228 21.65 29.46 -0.15
C ASP A 228 22.62 28.33 -0.53
N GLU A 229 22.23 27.08 -0.31
CA GLU A 229 23.05 25.92 -0.65
C GLU A 229 23.18 25.73 -2.16
N ALA A 230 22.11 25.93 -2.94
CA ALA A 230 22.17 25.90 -4.40
C ALA A 230 23.20 26.92 -4.92
N THR A 231 23.16 28.14 -4.39
CA THR A 231 24.13 29.19 -4.71
C THR A 231 25.55 28.80 -4.29
N ARG A 232 25.73 28.32 -3.05
CA ARG A 232 27.04 27.93 -2.50
C ARG A 232 27.73 26.85 -3.33
N ILE A 233 26.98 25.85 -3.78
CA ILE A 233 27.54 24.73 -4.54
C ILE A 233 27.51 24.97 -6.05
N GLY A 234 26.81 26.00 -6.53
CA GLY A 234 26.59 26.24 -7.96
C GLY A 234 25.60 25.27 -8.61
N ALA A 235 24.65 24.73 -7.83
CA ALA A 235 23.51 23.97 -8.36
C ALA A 235 22.41 24.93 -8.82
N VAL A 236 21.59 24.46 -9.76
CA VAL A 236 20.38 25.18 -10.18
C VAL A 236 19.25 24.83 -9.20
N LEU A 237 18.66 25.84 -8.55
CA LEU A 237 17.43 25.66 -7.79
C LEU A 237 16.23 25.74 -8.74
N VAL A 238 15.41 24.68 -8.76
CA VAL A 238 14.15 24.64 -9.49
C VAL A 238 13.02 24.64 -8.48
N PHE A 239 12.15 25.66 -8.54
CA PHE A 239 10.86 25.59 -7.87
C PHE A 239 9.82 24.99 -8.81
N ASP A 240 9.23 23.88 -8.36
CA ASP A 240 8.04 23.33 -8.97
C ASP A 240 6.81 24.08 -8.49
N GLU A 241 6.38 25.05 -9.29
CA GLU A 241 5.20 25.89 -9.04
C GLU A 241 3.99 25.40 -9.83
N VAL A 242 3.96 24.15 -10.30
CA VAL A 242 2.82 23.56 -11.04
C VAL A 242 1.51 23.68 -10.25
N ILE A 243 1.56 23.58 -8.92
CA ILE A 243 0.43 23.86 -8.03
C ILE A 243 0.52 25.26 -7.45
N THR A 244 1.66 25.66 -6.90
CA THR A 244 1.77 26.83 -5.99
C THR A 244 1.70 28.18 -6.69
N SER A 245 1.90 28.22 -8.02
CA SER A 245 1.75 29.44 -8.83
C SER A 245 0.37 30.09 -8.78
N ARG A 246 -0.65 29.35 -8.31
CA ARG A 246 -2.01 29.86 -8.09
C ARG A 246 -2.18 30.68 -6.81
N LEU A 247 -1.24 30.58 -5.87
CA LEU A 247 -1.40 31.12 -4.52
C LEU A 247 -1.09 32.61 -4.47
N HIS A 248 -0.16 33.10 -5.29
CA HIS A 248 0.07 34.53 -5.43
C HIS A 248 0.32 34.83 -6.90
N TYR A 249 0.27 36.10 -7.27
CA TYR A 249 0.40 36.49 -8.68
C TYR A 249 1.71 35.97 -9.28
N GLY A 250 2.86 36.26 -8.67
CA GLY A 250 4.15 35.70 -9.03
C GLY A 250 4.49 34.37 -8.35
N GLY A 251 3.50 33.59 -7.93
CA GLY A 251 3.69 32.30 -7.24
C GLY A 251 4.20 32.43 -5.80
N LEU A 252 4.48 31.28 -5.16
CA LEU A 252 5.05 31.29 -3.81
C LEU A 252 6.46 31.88 -3.77
N GLN A 253 7.22 31.83 -4.87
CA GLN A 253 8.51 32.49 -4.98
C GLN A 253 8.44 34.01 -4.72
N GLU A 254 7.43 34.71 -5.27
CA GLU A 254 7.22 36.15 -5.02
C GLU A 254 6.87 36.38 -3.55
N HIS A 255 5.91 35.60 -3.02
CA HIS A 255 5.41 35.78 -1.65
C HIS A 255 6.48 35.53 -0.59
N LEU A 256 7.30 34.50 -0.78
CA LEU A 256 8.38 34.14 0.14
C LEU A 256 9.59 35.08 0.00
N GLY A 257 9.72 35.77 -1.15
CA GLY A 257 10.91 36.56 -1.49
C GLY A 257 12.12 35.69 -1.82
N ILE A 258 11.90 34.46 -2.31
CA ILE A 258 12.95 33.50 -2.64
C ILE A 258 12.88 33.22 -4.14
N THR A 259 13.89 33.68 -4.88
CA THR A 259 13.93 33.54 -6.34
C THR A 259 14.71 32.28 -6.74
N PRO A 260 14.09 31.28 -7.40
CA PRO A 260 14.79 30.12 -7.93
C PRO A 260 15.58 30.49 -9.20
N ASP A 261 16.46 29.60 -9.65
CA ASP A 261 17.15 29.77 -10.93
C ASP A 261 16.24 29.42 -12.12
N MET A 262 15.32 28.49 -11.89
CA MET A 262 14.29 28.07 -12.83
C MET A 262 12.98 27.81 -12.10
N THR A 263 11.88 27.99 -12.82
CA THR A 263 10.53 27.71 -12.35
C THR A 263 9.82 26.81 -13.35
N THR A 264 9.14 25.78 -12.85
CA THR A 264 8.21 24.99 -13.66
C THR A 264 6.77 25.31 -13.27
N ILE A 265 5.91 25.42 -14.27
CA ILE A 265 4.49 25.73 -14.11
C ILE A 265 3.66 24.78 -14.98
N GLY A 266 2.37 24.67 -14.66
CA GLY A 266 1.49 23.73 -15.36
C GLY A 266 0.03 24.00 -15.06
N LYS A 267 -0.78 22.93 -15.16
CA LYS A 267 -2.16 22.90 -14.67
C LYS A 267 -3.02 24.03 -15.27
N HIS A 268 -3.34 25.03 -14.47
CA HIS A 268 -4.36 26.03 -14.77
C HIS A 268 -3.93 27.04 -15.85
N PHE A 269 -2.63 27.23 -16.09
CA PHE A 269 -2.18 28.16 -17.13
C PHE A 269 -2.55 27.74 -18.55
N GLY A 270 -2.94 26.48 -18.77
CA GLY A 270 -3.50 26.02 -20.05
C GLY A 270 -4.96 26.37 -20.27
N GLY A 271 -5.62 27.06 -19.32
CA GLY A 271 -7.04 27.39 -19.40
C GLY A 271 -7.96 26.16 -19.48
N GLY A 272 -7.52 25.01 -18.93
CA GLY A 272 -8.23 23.73 -19.00
C GLY A 272 -7.69 22.74 -20.05
N PHE A 273 -6.74 23.16 -20.89
CA PHE A 273 -6.06 22.29 -21.86
C PHE A 273 -4.72 21.77 -21.34
N SER A 274 -4.14 20.79 -22.05
CA SER A 274 -2.81 20.25 -21.76
C SER A 274 -1.76 21.36 -21.74
N PHE A 275 -1.04 21.50 -20.63
CA PHE A 275 -0.09 22.57 -20.45
C PHE A 275 0.99 22.22 -19.43
N GLY A 276 2.21 22.58 -19.76
CA GLY A 276 3.34 22.73 -18.87
C GLY A 276 4.25 23.82 -19.42
N ALA A 277 5.11 24.39 -18.59
CA ALA A 277 6.19 25.24 -19.07
C ALA A 277 7.34 25.24 -18.08
N PHE A 278 8.54 25.42 -18.60
CA PHE A 278 9.74 25.65 -17.79
C PHE A 278 10.43 26.93 -18.27
N GLY A 279 10.91 27.71 -17.33
CA GLY A 279 11.59 28.97 -17.59
C GLY A 279 12.54 29.31 -16.47
N GLY A 280 13.34 30.36 -16.64
CA GLY A 280 14.32 30.77 -15.65
C GLY A 280 15.25 31.83 -16.20
N ARG A 281 16.43 31.93 -15.59
CA ARG A 281 17.45 32.92 -15.97
C ARG A 281 17.82 32.84 -17.45
N ALA A 282 18.06 34.00 -18.05
CA ALA A 282 18.36 34.14 -19.47
C ALA A 282 19.55 33.27 -19.92
N GLU A 283 20.61 33.19 -19.11
CA GLU A 283 21.80 32.36 -19.40
C GLU A 283 21.52 30.85 -19.49
N ILE A 284 20.55 30.34 -18.72
CA ILE A 284 20.13 28.94 -18.76
C ILE A 284 19.24 28.72 -19.99
N MET A 285 18.26 29.60 -20.19
CA MET A 285 17.28 29.46 -21.27
C MET A 285 17.85 29.75 -22.66
N ALA A 286 18.96 30.51 -22.75
CA ALA A 286 19.72 30.73 -23.98
C ALA A 286 20.24 29.43 -24.62
N LEU A 287 20.32 28.33 -23.85
CA LEU A 287 20.60 27.00 -24.38
C LEU A 287 19.58 26.57 -25.45
N TYR A 288 18.39 27.16 -25.50
CA TYR A 288 17.36 26.86 -26.49
C TYR A 288 17.24 27.88 -27.62
N ASP A 289 18.15 28.87 -27.71
CA ASP A 289 18.16 29.80 -28.84
C ASP A 289 18.69 29.08 -30.09
N PRO A 290 17.85 28.80 -31.10
CA PRO A 290 18.26 28.02 -32.28
C PRO A 290 19.26 28.76 -33.18
N ARG A 291 19.53 30.05 -32.92
CA ARG A 291 20.58 30.81 -33.61
C ARG A 291 21.98 30.46 -33.11
N SER A 292 22.08 29.86 -31.93
CA SER A 292 23.34 29.36 -31.38
C SER A 292 23.68 28.00 -31.99
N PRO A 293 24.93 27.76 -32.45
CA PRO A 293 25.34 26.44 -32.96
C PRO A 293 25.40 25.35 -31.88
N ARG A 294 25.26 25.73 -30.60
CA ARG A 294 25.25 24.81 -29.45
C ARG A 294 23.85 24.63 -28.86
N SER A 295 22.80 25.03 -29.58
CA SER A 295 21.45 24.99 -29.06
C SER A 295 20.98 23.56 -28.76
N LEU A 296 20.33 23.38 -27.63
CA LEU A 296 19.59 22.18 -27.28
C LEU A 296 18.28 22.13 -28.07
N PHE A 297 17.86 20.91 -28.39
CA PHE A 297 16.58 20.65 -29.04
C PHE A 297 15.50 20.39 -27.99
N HIS A 298 14.47 21.24 -27.96
CA HIS A 298 13.22 20.98 -27.26
C HIS A 298 12.08 21.00 -28.28
N SER A 299 11.78 19.79 -28.79
CA SER A 299 10.65 19.52 -29.68
C SER A 299 9.41 19.17 -28.86
N GLY A 300 8.30 18.92 -29.55
CA GLY A 300 7.02 18.50 -28.98
C GLY A 300 5.88 19.05 -29.81
N THR A 301 5.17 18.17 -30.52
CA THR A 301 4.17 18.53 -31.53
C THR A 301 3.09 19.48 -31.00
N TRP A 302 2.73 19.33 -29.72
CA TRP A 302 1.62 20.05 -29.10
C TRP A 302 2.07 21.20 -28.17
N ASN A 303 3.38 21.49 -28.11
CA ASN A 303 3.93 22.51 -27.21
C ASN A 303 3.29 23.89 -27.45
N ASN A 304 3.03 24.25 -28.71
CA ASN A 304 2.44 25.53 -29.09
C ASN A 304 1.02 25.39 -29.67
N ASN A 305 0.29 24.34 -29.27
CA ASN A 305 -1.06 24.14 -29.79
C ASN A 305 -1.96 25.35 -29.46
N VAL A 306 -2.68 25.83 -30.48
CA VAL A 306 -3.43 27.10 -30.39
C VAL A 306 -4.55 27.09 -29.36
N PHE A 307 -5.07 25.92 -28.97
CA PHE A 307 -6.05 25.80 -27.88
C PHE A 307 -5.43 26.18 -26.54
N SER A 308 -4.32 25.53 -26.16
CA SER A 308 -3.60 25.86 -24.91
C SER A 308 -3.08 27.28 -24.91
N MET A 309 -2.57 27.79 -26.05
CA MET A 309 -2.03 29.15 -26.13
C MET A 309 -3.14 30.20 -25.95
N ALA A 310 -4.22 30.12 -26.73
CA ALA A 310 -5.31 31.09 -26.66
C ALA A 310 -6.08 31.02 -25.32
N ALA A 311 -6.42 29.82 -24.86
CA ALA A 311 -7.05 29.64 -23.56
C ALA A 311 -6.12 30.07 -22.42
N GLY A 312 -4.81 29.85 -22.57
CA GLY A 312 -3.79 30.26 -21.60
C GLY A 312 -3.64 31.78 -21.48
N VAL A 313 -3.73 32.52 -22.58
CA VAL A 313 -3.77 34.00 -22.55
C VAL A 313 -4.97 34.47 -21.73
N ALA A 314 -6.17 33.95 -22.02
CA ALA A 314 -7.38 34.31 -21.29
C ALA A 314 -7.27 33.91 -19.80
N ALA A 315 -6.82 32.69 -19.52
CA ALA A 315 -6.58 32.18 -18.17
C ALA A 315 -5.62 33.07 -17.37
N THR A 316 -4.50 33.46 -17.95
CA THR A 316 -3.48 34.27 -17.28
C THR A 316 -4.00 35.66 -16.92
N LYS A 317 -4.82 36.26 -17.80
CA LYS A 317 -5.47 37.56 -17.56
C LYS A 317 -6.52 37.49 -16.43
N LEU A 318 -7.24 36.37 -16.30
CA LEU A 318 -8.21 36.17 -15.23
C LEU A 318 -7.57 36.04 -13.84
N LEU A 319 -6.33 35.56 -13.78
CA LEU A 319 -5.58 35.37 -12.54
C LEU A 319 -4.91 36.67 -12.07
N SER A 320 -5.72 37.71 -11.89
CA SER A 320 -5.30 38.98 -11.29
C SER A 320 -5.00 38.83 -9.80
N ARG A 321 -4.21 39.75 -9.23
CA ARG A 321 -3.91 39.80 -7.77
C ARG A 321 -5.19 39.73 -6.93
N ALA A 322 -6.16 40.59 -7.23
CA ALA A 322 -7.44 40.64 -6.52
C ALA A 322 -8.24 39.33 -6.62
N ALA A 323 -8.24 38.66 -7.79
CA ALA A 323 -8.96 37.39 -7.94
C ALA A 323 -8.31 36.26 -7.12
N LEU A 324 -6.97 36.21 -7.09
CA LEU A 324 -6.23 35.23 -6.30
C LEU A 324 -6.36 35.49 -4.79
N GLU A 325 -6.24 36.75 -4.38
CA GLU A 325 -6.43 37.18 -2.98
C GLU A 325 -7.82 36.78 -2.48
N ARG A 326 -8.89 37.14 -3.22
CA ARG A 326 -10.26 36.72 -2.89
C ARG A 326 -10.38 35.20 -2.77
N ASN A 327 -9.83 34.45 -3.73
CA ASN A 327 -9.93 32.99 -3.72
C ASN A 327 -9.17 32.35 -2.54
N ASN A 328 -8.02 32.92 -2.17
CA ASN A 328 -7.27 32.49 -1.02
C ASN A 328 -7.95 32.84 0.30
N GLU A 329 -8.56 34.02 0.41
CA GLU A 329 -9.34 34.40 1.57
C GLU A 329 -10.50 33.42 1.81
N LEU A 330 -11.20 33.02 0.74
CA LEU A 330 -12.23 31.97 0.82
C LEU A 330 -11.65 30.64 1.30
N GLY A 331 -10.49 30.23 0.78
CA GLY A 331 -9.82 28.99 1.17
C GLY A 331 -9.31 29.01 2.61
N ASP A 332 -8.73 30.12 3.06
CA ASP A 332 -8.29 30.31 4.44
C ASP A 332 -9.48 30.34 5.41
N ARG A 333 -10.61 30.93 5.00
CA ARG A 333 -11.85 30.89 5.76
C ARG A 333 -12.42 29.48 5.86
N LEU A 334 -12.42 28.72 4.75
CA LEU A 334 -12.80 27.32 4.77
C LEU A 334 -11.89 26.53 5.71
N ARG A 335 -10.56 26.67 5.61
CA ARG A 335 -9.60 25.99 6.48
C ARG A 335 -9.81 26.33 7.97
N ARG A 336 -10.02 27.61 8.31
CA ARG A 336 -10.36 28.02 9.70
C ARG A 336 -11.71 27.48 10.15
N GLY A 337 -12.72 27.47 9.29
CA GLY A 337 -14.04 26.93 9.62
C GLY A 337 -14.01 25.42 9.82
N LEU A 338 -13.25 24.67 9.01
CA LEU A 338 -13.01 23.25 9.19
C LEU A 338 -12.32 23.01 10.53
N ALA A 339 -11.28 23.79 10.86
CA ALA A 339 -10.59 23.70 12.15
C ALA A 339 -11.56 23.89 13.31
N ALA A 340 -12.45 24.89 13.23
CA ALA A 340 -13.46 25.16 14.24
C ALA A 340 -14.49 24.01 14.37
N ALA A 341 -14.94 23.44 13.25
CA ALA A 341 -15.90 22.34 13.23
C ALA A 341 -15.32 21.06 13.87
N PHE A 342 -14.05 20.73 13.58
CA PHE A 342 -13.39 19.61 14.23
C PHE A 342 -13.02 19.90 15.68
N ALA A 343 -12.70 21.16 16.05
CA ALA A 343 -12.41 21.53 17.43
C ALA A 343 -13.64 21.48 18.35
N SER A 344 -14.86 21.61 17.81
CA SER A 344 -16.09 21.36 18.58
C SER A 344 -16.38 19.89 18.84
N SER A 345 -15.59 18.97 18.30
CA SER A 345 -15.65 17.55 18.69
C SER A 345 -14.78 17.29 19.93
N ASP A 346 -15.12 16.26 20.72
CA ASP A 346 -14.42 15.92 21.98
C ASP A 346 -12.92 15.56 21.78
N ASP A 347 -12.45 15.44 20.54
CA ASP A 347 -11.05 15.13 20.21
C ASP A 347 -10.52 16.03 19.07
N ALA A 348 -10.15 17.27 19.41
CA ALA A 348 -9.53 18.21 18.48
C ALA A 348 -8.18 17.71 17.88
N SER A 349 -7.62 16.59 18.35
CA SER A 349 -6.39 16.00 17.81
C SER A 349 -6.63 15.05 16.64
N VAL A 350 -7.89 14.76 16.29
CA VAL A 350 -8.28 13.79 15.26
C VAL A 350 -7.97 14.23 13.82
N VAL A 351 -7.79 15.53 13.57
CA VAL A 351 -7.50 16.06 12.23
C VAL A 351 -6.36 17.09 12.26
N THR A 352 -5.41 16.94 11.35
CA THR A 352 -4.45 17.97 10.97
C THR A 352 -4.89 18.63 9.66
N LEU A 353 -5.05 19.95 9.68
CA LEU A 353 -5.34 20.73 8.47
C LEU A 353 -4.08 21.42 7.98
N THR A 354 -3.76 21.25 6.70
CA THR A 354 -2.60 21.85 6.03
C THR A 354 -3.04 22.64 4.79
N GLY A 355 -2.09 23.30 4.14
CA GLY A 355 -2.29 24.08 2.92
C GLY A 355 -2.24 25.57 3.14
N LEU A 356 -2.27 26.31 2.03
CA LEU A 356 -2.18 27.75 1.97
C LEU A 356 -3.29 28.28 1.05
N GLY A 357 -3.96 29.36 1.46
CA GLY A 357 -4.98 30.01 0.66
C GLY A 357 -6.02 29.02 0.13
N SER A 358 -6.16 28.99 -1.20
CA SER A 358 -7.19 28.27 -1.94
C SER A 358 -7.01 26.74 -2.06
N VAL A 359 -6.04 26.14 -1.39
CA VAL A 359 -5.82 24.68 -1.38
C VAL A 359 -5.63 24.17 0.04
N ILE A 360 -6.28 23.05 0.35
CA ILE A 360 -6.41 22.52 1.72
C ILE A 360 -6.14 21.02 1.71
N GLY A 361 -5.33 20.57 2.67
CA GLY A 361 -5.18 19.16 3.05
C GLY A 361 -5.91 18.88 4.35
N VAL A 362 -6.69 17.80 4.37
CA VAL A 362 -7.40 17.28 5.54
C VAL A 362 -6.81 15.92 5.86
N HIS A 363 -6.04 15.84 6.94
CA HIS A 363 -5.37 14.62 7.38
C HIS A 363 -6.02 14.14 8.65
N PHE A 364 -6.63 12.96 8.63
CA PHE A 364 -7.06 12.32 9.86
C PHE A 364 -5.83 11.75 10.58
N ASN A 365 -5.87 11.76 11.91
CA ASN A 365 -4.82 11.25 12.77
C ASN A 365 -5.35 10.03 13.56
N GLY A 366 -4.43 9.24 14.09
CA GLY A 366 -4.76 8.11 14.96
C GLY A 366 -5.05 6.80 14.21
N PRO A 367 -5.50 5.75 14.94
CA PRO A 367 -5.53 4.38 14.43
C PRO A 367 -6.56 4.14 13.31
N SER A 368 -7.55 5.02 13.13
CA SER A 368 -8.59 4.89 12.10
C SER A 368 -8.42 5.86 10.93
N THR A 369 -7.21 6.39 10.70
CA THR A 369 -6.92 7.45 9.72
C THR A 369 -7.47 7.15 8.32
N ASP A 370 -7.19 5.96 7.76
CA ASP A 370 -7.62 5.61 6.39
C ASP A 370 -9.15 5.47 6.30
N THR A 371 -9.77 4.82 7.29
CA THR A 371 -11.22 4.60 7.35
C THR A 371 -11.98 5.93 7.52
N LEU A 372 -11.50 6.81 8.39
CA LEU A 372 -12.08 8.14 8.59
C LEU A 372 -11.95 9.01 7.35
N ARG A 373 -10.81 8.95 6.65
CA ARG A 373 -10.62 9.65 5.37
C ARG A 373 -11.62 9.16 4.33
N ASP A 374 -11.80 7.85 4.18
CA ASP A 374 -12.75 7.28 3.24
C ASP A 374 -14.20 7.60 3.64
N LEU A 375 -14.52 7.54 4.94
CA LEU A 375 -15.84 7.91 5.45
C LEU A 375 -16.14 9.39 5.15
N PHE A 376 -15.21 10.29 5.43
CA PHE A 376 -15.32 11.72 5.11
C PHE A 376 -15.56 11.95 3.61
N PHE A 377 -14.82 11.24 2.75
CA PHE A 377 -15.00 11.32 1.31
C PHE A 377 -16.41 10.88 0.86
N PHE A 378 -16.85 9.69 1.27
CA PHE A 378 -18.19 9.19 0.89
C PHE A 378 -19.33 9.97 1.54
N TYR A 379 -19.13 10.49 2.74
CA TYR A 379 -20.08 11.37 3.40
C TYR A 379 -20.33 12.64 2.57
N LEU A 380 -19.25 13.34 2.18
CA LEU A 380 -19.35 14.56 1.39
C LEU A 380 -19.96 14.28 0.01
N LEU A 381 -19.63 13.14 -0.63
CA LEU A 381 -20.29 12.69 -1.84
C LEU A 381 -21.82 12.51 -1.64
N GLY A 382 -22.23 11.92 -0.52
CA GLY A 382 -23.63 11.80 -0.13
C GLY A 382 -24.33 13.16 0.06
N LYS A 383 -23.59 14.19 0.48
CA LYS A 383 -24.04 15.60 0.57
C LYS A 383 -23.89 16.38 -0.74
N ARG A 384 -23.54 15.69 -1.83
CA ARG A 384 -23.33 16.26 -3.17
C ARG A 384 -22.22 17.30 -3.21
N ILE A 385 -21.12 17.01 -2.50
CA ILE A 385 -19.87 17.79 -2.49
C ILE A 385 -18.75 16.85 -2.93
N TYR A 386 -18.06 17.20 -4.01
CA TYR A 386 -16.99 16.39 -4.57
C TYR A 386 -15.63 16.91 -4.11
N VAL A 387 -14.89 16.10 -3.37
CA VAL A 387 -13.53 16.41 -2.88
C VAL A 387 -12.56 15.33 -3.32
N GLY A 388 -11.26 15.58 -3.24
CA GLY A 388 -10.26 14.56 -3.53
C GLY A 388 -10.23 13.52 -2.41
N ARG A 389 -10.38 12.24 -2.74
CA ARG A 389 -10.40 11.12 -1.77
C ARG A 389 -9.24 11.15 -0.77
N ARG A 390 -8.07 11.65 -1.17
CA ARG A 390 -6.89 11.80 -0.30
C ARG A 390 -7.01 12.92 0.75
N GLY A 391 -8.21 13.42 1.04
CA GLY A 391 -8.41 14.57 1.93
C GLY A 391 -7.97 15.89 1.30
N PHE A 392 -8.25 16.09 0.01
CA PHE A 392 -7.79 17.26 -0.73
C PHE A 392 -8.95 18.14 -1.22
N LEU A 393 -8.86 19.45 -0.99
CA LEU A 393 -9.78 20.45 -1.52
C LEU A 393 -9.01 21.57 -2.23
N ALA A 394 -9.52 22.02 -3.37
CA ALA A 394 -9.04 23.19 -4.09
C ALA A 394 -10.21 24.04 -4.60
N LEU A 395 -10.17 25.34 -4.26
CA LEU A 395 -11.17 26.30 -4.69
C LEU A 395 -10.83 26.86 -6.06
N ASN A 396 -11.76 26.86 -7.01
CA ASN A 396 -11.64 27.66 -8.24
C ASN A 396 -12.28 29.06 -8.09
N LEU A 397 -12.01 29.96 -9.03
CA LEU A 397 -12.46 31.36 -9.01
C LEU A 397 -13.99 31.55 -9.01
N THR A 398 -14.74 30.51 -9.39
CA THR A 398 -16.21 30.57 -9.43
C THR A 398 -16.85 30.26 -8.08
N HIS A 399 -16.07 29.83 -7.07
CA HIS A 399 -16.57 29.69 -5.72
C HIS A 399 -16.90 31.04 -5.07
N GLY A 400 -17.79 30.96 -4.09
CA GLY A 400 -18.32 32.08 -3.32
C GLY A 400 -18.64 31.65 -1.89
N GLU A 401 -19.09 32.62 -1.10
CA GLU A 401 -19.38 32.46 0.33
C GLU A 401 -20.38 31.36 0.63
N GLU A 402 -21.40 31.25 -0.20
CA GLU A 402 -22.44 30.23 -0.15
C GLU A 402 -21.87 28.82 -0.29
N HIS A 403 -20.85 28.65 -1.13
CA HIS A 403 -20.19 27.37 -1.34
C HIS A 403 -19.35 26.98 -0.12
N ILE A 404 -18.62 27.94 0.46
CA ILE A 404 -17.85 27.73 1.68
C ILE A 404 -18.78 27.33 2.83
N ARG A 405 -19.88 28.07 3.01
CA ARG A 405 -20.89 27.77 4.04
C ARG A 405 -21.44 26.36 3.86
N ARG A 406 -21.79 25.96 2.64
CA ARG A 406 -22.31 24.62 2.35
C ARG A 406 -21.34 23.50 2.74
N VAL A 407 -20.03 23.68 2.52
CA VAL A 407 -19.02 22.70 2.96
C VAL A 407 -18.93 22.68 4.48
N LEU A 408 -18.86 23.84 5.13
CA LEU A 408 -18.78 23.93 6.58
C LEU A 408 -20.00 23.33 7.28
N ASP A 409 -21.21 23.58 6.77
CA ASP A 409 -22.44 22.98 7.30
C ASP A 409 -22.43 21.46 7.17
N ALA A 410 -21.94 20.92 6.03
CA ALA A 410 -21.81 19.48 5.83
C ALA A 410 -20.76 18.87 6.75
N VAL A 411 -19.62 19.54 6.98
CA VAL A 411 -18.57 19.06 7.88
C VAL A 411 -18.98 19.18 9.35
N GLY A 412 -19.76 20.19 9.73
CA GLY A 412 -20.37 20.27 11.06
C GLY A 412 -21.27 19.06 11.33
N GLN A 413 -22.18 18.76 10.39
CA GLN A 413 -23.03 17.56 10.47
C GLN A 413 -22.21 16.26 10.50
N PHE A 414 -21.12 16.17 9.73
CA PHE A 414 -20.20 15.04 9.80
C PHE A 414 -19.64 14.88 11.22
N CYS A 415 -19.19 15.96 11.84
CA CYS A 415 -18.63 15.91 13.19
C CYS A 415 -19.67 15.49 14.22
N ASP A 416 -20.90 16.01 14.12
CA ASP A 416 -22.02 15.63 14.99
C ASP A 416 -22.38 14.14 14.83
N GLU A 417 -22.49 13.66 13.59
CA GLU A 417 -22.88 12.28 13.27
C GLU A 417 -21.79 11.24 13.61
N VAL A 418 -20.51 11.61 13.48
CA VAL A 418 -19.38 10.68 13.61
C VAL A 418 -18.75 10.73 15.02
N PHE A 419 -18.59 11.91 15.63
CA PHE A 419 -17.80 12.06 16.85
C PHE A 419 -18.59 12.28 18.15
N GLN A 420 -19.88 12.66 18.12
CA GLN A 420 -20.65 12.83 19.37
C GLN A 420 -21.26 11.51 19.91
N PRO A 421 -21.45 11.37 21.25
CA PRO A 421 -22.18 10.25 21.86
C PRO A 421 -23.71 10.41 21.66
N SER A 422 -24.38 9.40 21.08
CA SER A 422 -25.83 9.27 20.73
C SER A 422 -26.84 9.88 21.74
N MET A 423 -28.06 10.40 21.44
CA MET A 423 -29.03 10.38 20.31
C MET A 423 -30.13 11.47 20.59
N PRO A 424 -31.04 11.83 19.64
CA PRO A 424 -32.40 11.28 19.73
C PRO A 424 -33.05 10.86 18.39
N ASP A 425 -33.77 9.75 18.49
CA ASP A 425 -35.06 9.40 17.86
C ASP A 425 -35.52 10.20 16.62
N LEU A 426 -35.49 9.54 15.45
CA LEU A 426 -36.33 9.86 14.30
C LEU A 426 -37.20 8.64 13.96
N GLY A 427 -38.29 8.44 14.70
CA GLY A 427 -39.43 7.66 14.23
C GLY A 427 -40.20 8.36 13.09
N PRO A 428 -41.28 7.75 12.55
CA PRO A 428 -41.29 6.47 11.85
C PRO A 428 -41.93 6.61 10.46
N ARG A 429 -41.42 5.97 9.40
CA ARG A 429 -42.25 5.58 8.23
C ARG A 429 -41.81 4.24 7.62
N CYS A 430 -42.77 3.30 7.66
CA CYS A 430 -42.95 2.12 6.82
C CYS A 430 -42.11 0.85 7.06
N SER A 431 -42.57 0.07 8.05
CA SER A 431 -43.13 -1.29 7.88
C SER A 431 -42.34 -2.31 7.03
N ALA A 432 -41.68 -3.28 7.69
CA ALA A 432 -42.20 -4.64 7.85
C ALA A 432 -41.14 -5.59 8.45
N ARG A 433 -41.47 -6.15 9.62
CA ARG A 433 -41.10 -7.49 10.16
C ARG A 433 -39.71 -8.05 9.82
N LEU A 434 -38.85 -8.18 10.85
CA LEU A 434 -38.36 -9.51 11.24
C LEU A 434 -37.85 -9.54 12.69
N LEU A 435 -38.00 -10.72 13.30
CA LEU A 435 -37.93 -11.01 14.72
C LEU A 435 -36.62 -10.63 15.42
N LEU A 436 -36.81 -10.10 16.63
CA LEU A 436 -35.86 -10.08 17.73
C LEU A 436 -35.61 -11.53 18.21
N VAL A 437 -34.38 -12.02 18.10
CA VAL A 437 -33.87 -13.06 19.00
C VAL A 437 -32.63 -12.49 19.66
N VAL A 438 -32.82 -12.08 20.91
CA VAL A 438 -31.75 -11.78 21.85
C VAL A 438 -31.08 -13.10 22.20
N SER A 439 -29.79 -13.21 21.92
CA SER A 439 -28.90 -14.15 22.60
C SER A 439 -27.69 -13.39 23.08
N LEU A 440 -27.52 -13.42 24.40
CA LEU A 440 -26.53 -12.72 25.18
C LEU A 440 -25.09 -13.17 24.84
N LEU A 441 -24.18 -12.18 24.92
CA LEU A 441 -22.84 -12.26 25.52
C LEU A 441 -21.93 -13.42 25.07
N ALA A 442 -21.09 -13.14 24.07
CA ALA A 442 -19.69 -13.60 24.06
C ALA A 442 -18.82 -12.62 23.25
N GLY A 443 -17.94 -11.94 24.00
CA GLY A 443 -16.80 -11.07 23.65
C GLY A 443 -16.50 -10.72 22.19
N ARG A 444 -16.49 -9.42 21.88
CA ARG A 444 -15.57 -8.85 20.89
C ARG A 444 -14.41 -8.17 21.63
N ALA A 445 -13.38 -8.96 21.92
CA ALA A 445 -12.04 -8.45 22.16
C ALA A 445 -11.54 -7.83 20.85
N LEU A 446 -11.19 -6.55 20.89
CA LEU A 446 -10.72 -5.81 19.75
C LEU A 446 -9.22 -6.04 19.57
N ALA A 447 -8.80 -6.00 18.30
CA ALA A 447 -7.52 -6.51 17.82
C ALA A 447 -6.35 -5.58 18.19
N GLN A 448 -5.90 -5.64 19.44
CA GLN A 448 -4.63 -5.06 19.89
C GLN A 448 -3.54 -6.14 19.83
N SER A 449 -2.32 -5.77 19.40
CA SER A 449 -1.16 -6.64 19.58
C SER A 449 -0.93 -6.90 21.06
N HIS A 450 -0.53 -8.11 21.40
CA HIS A 450 -0.11 -8.42 22.76
C HIS A 450 1.22 -7.70 23.06
N PRO A 451 1.33 -7.04 24.22
CA PRO A 451 2.54 -6.33 24.60
C PRO A 451 3.70 -7.31 24.81
N SER A 452 4.92 -6.81 24.64
CA SER A 452 6.12 -7.61 24.82
C SER A 452 6.20 -8.20 26.24
N PRO A 453 6.43 -9.52 26.39
CA PRO A 453 6.72 -10.14 27.68
C PRO A 453 8.14 -9.83 28.21
N GLY A 454 8.94 -9.08 27.45
CA GLY A 454 10.35 -8.82 27.69
C GLY A 454 11.27 -9.84 27.00
N LEU A 455 12.53 -9.45 26.78
CA LEU A 455 13.56 -10.28 26.16
C LEU A 455 14.40 -11.05 27.20
N PRO A 456 14.94 -12.24 26.87
CA PRO A 456 14.73 -12.98 25.62
C PRO A 456 13.29 -13.46 25.46
N MET A 457 12.87 -13.84 24.26
CA MET A 457 11.52 -14.27 23.93
C MET A 457 11.53 -15.39 22.89
N VAL A 458 10.64 -16.36 23.04
CA VAL A 458 10.33 -17.39 22.03
C VAL A 458 8.83 -17.39 21.78
N ILE A 459 8.44 -17.56 20.52
CA ILE A 459 7.05 -17.67 20.08
C ILE A 459 6.94 -18.70 18.97
N ASN A 460 5.90 -19.52 18.96
CA ASN A 460 5.65 -20.49 17.90
C ASN A 460 4.15 -20.61 17.55
N THR A 461 3.86 -21.20 16.39
CA THR A 461 2.52 -21.68 16.05
C THR A 461 2.13 -22.81 17.00
N TRP A 462 0.84 -22.86 17.35
CA TRP A 462 0.17 -23.85 18.20
C TRP A 462 0.42 -23.77 19.71
N GLY A 463 -0.64 -23.98 20.49
CA GLY A 463 -0.59 -24.28 21.91
C GLY A 463 -0.54 -25.79 22.20
N GLY A 464 -0.98 -26.20 23.40
CA GLY A 464 -1.10 -27.62 23.74
C GLY A 464 0.27 -28.34 23.73
N PRO A 465 0.43 -29.47 23.02
CA PRO A 465 1.69 -30.21 22.99
C PRO A 465 2.91 -29.38 22.50
N PHE A 466 2.68 -28.34 21.72
CA PHE A 466 3.72 -27.46 21.18
C PHE A 466 4.32 -26.51 22.22
N THR A 467 3.73 -26.36 23.42
CA THR A 467 4.31 -25.52 24.49
C THR A 467 5.64 -26.08 24.99
N ALA A 468 5.84 -27.41 24.91
CA ALA A 468 7.11 -28.05 25.29
C ALA A 468 8.28 -27.57 24.41
N ALA A 469 8.02 -27.33 23.11
CA ALA A 469 9.00 -26.76 22.20
C ALA A 469 9.34 -25.31 22.55
N THR A 470 8.32 -24.50 22.87
CA THR A 470 8.51 -23.11 23.33
C THR A 470 9.34 -23.07 24.62
N ASP A 471 9.02 -23.93 25.59
CA ASP A 471 9.77 -24.02 26.85
C ASP A 471 11.21 -24.46 26.62
N ALA A 472 11.47 -25.47 25.78
CA ALA A 472 12.83 -25.95 25.50
C ALA A 472 13.71 -24.85 24.87
N ALA A 473 13.19 -24.17 23.85
CA ALA A 473 13.87 -23.06 23.20
C ALA A 473 14.13 -21.89 24.15
N TYR A 474 13.13 -21.51 24.95
CA TYR A 474 13.28 -20.42 25.92
C TYR A 474 14.33 -20.76 26.99
N GLN A 475 14.33 -22.00 27.50
CA GLN A 475 15.32 -22.47 28.47
C GLN A 475 16.73 -22.47 27.90
N ALA A 476 16.90 -22.71 26.59
CA ALA A 476 18.20 -22.58 25.93
C ALA A 476 18.74 -21.14 25.97
N LEU A 477 17.87 -20.15 25.74
CA LEU A 477 18.25 -18.72 25.75
C LEU A 477 18.64 -18.19 27.14
N VAL A 478 18.04 -18.71 28.22
CA VAL A 478 18.26 -18.19 29.59
C VAL A 478 19.34 -18.92 30.38
N ARG A 479 19.86 -20.05 29.89
CA ARG A 479 20.92 -20.81 30.59
C ARG A 479 22.29 -20.11 30.55
N PRO A 480 23.16 -20.33 31.57
CA PRO A 480 24.53 -19.85 31.55
C PRO A 480 25.28 -20.44 30.33
N GLY A 481 25.86 -19.58 29.49
CA GLY A 481 26.47 -19.96 28.21
C GLY A 481 25.73 -19.50 26.95
N ARG A 482 24.61 -18.74 27.09
CA ARG A 482 23.81 -18.06 26.05
C ARG A 482 23.85 -18.73 24.66
N ALA A 483 22.90 -19.65 24.45
CA ALA A 483 22.56 -20.13 23.11
C ALA A 483 22.12 -18.94 22.24
N SER A 484 22.51 -18.93 20.97
CA SER A 484 22.07 -17.93 20.01
C SER A 484 20.58 -18.07 19.70
N ALA A 485 19.98 -17.06 19.06
CA ALA A 485 18.60 -17.17 18.58
C ALA A 485 18.42 -18.37 17.62
N LEU A 486 19.44 -18.67 16.80
CA LEU A 486 19.43 -19.82 15.90
C LEU A 486 19.43 -21.15 16.65
N ASP A 487 20.27 -21.28 17.67
CA ASP A 487 20.31 -22.48 18.52
C ASP A 487 18.96 -22.71 19.21
N ALA A 488 18.30 -21.63 19.69
CA ALA A 488 17.00 -21.74 20.33
C ALA A 488 15.90 -22.23 19.36
N VAL A 489 15.88 -21.71 18.12
CA VAL A 489 14.95 -22.17 17.09
C VAL A 489 15.19 -23.64 16.73
N GLU A 490 16.46 -24.06 16.57
CA GLU A 490 16.81 -25.45 16.29
C GLU A 490 16.36 -26.37 17.43
N ILE A 491 16.70 -26.04 18.68
CA ILE A 491 16.33 -26.83 19.87
C ILE A 491 14.81 -26.95 20.00
N GLY A 492 14.07 -25.86 19.80
CA GLY A 492 12.62 -25.86 19.92
C GLY A 492 11.94 -26.71 18.85
N CYS A 493 12.31 -26.52 17.59
CA CYS A 493 11.76 -27.33 16.49
C CYS A 493 12.13 -28.81 16.65
N ALA A 494 13.39 -29.13 16.98
CA ALA A 494 13.86 -30.50 17.20
C ALA A 494 13.15 -31.17 18.38
N THR A 495 12.79 -30.41 19.42
CA THR A 495 11.97 -30.91 20.53
C THR A 495 10.61 -31.38 20.05
N CYS A 496 9.96 -30.63 19.13
CA CYS A 496 8.68 -31.06 18.58
C CYS A 496 8.81 -32.22 17.59
N GLU A 497 9.88 -32.26 16.79
CA GLU A 497 10.21 -33.41 15.94
C GLU A 497 10.40 -34.70 16.75
N ALA A 498 11.04 -34.61 17.92
CA ALA A 498 11.25 -35.74 18.82
C ALA A 498 9.96 -36.16 19.56
N ASN A 499 9.19 -35.19 20.04
CA ASN A 499 7.96 -35.43 20.81
C ASN A 499 6.75 -35.80 19.95
N GLN A 500 6.83 -35.58 18.63
CA GLN A 500 5.71 -35.80 17.70
C GLN A 500 4.45 -35.06 18.17
N CYS A 501 4.59 -33.78 18.54
CA CYS A 501 3.64 -32.96 19.31
C CYS A 501 2.16 -33.34 19.13
N ASP A 502 1.67 -33.36 17.90
CA ASP A 502 0.32 -33.80 17.51
C ASP A 502 0.33 -34.84 16.37
N GLY A 503 1.51 -35.32 15.98
CA GLY A 503 1.70 -36.23 14.85
C GLY A 503 1.75 -35.57 13.47
N SER A 504 1.81 -34.24 13.38
CA SER A 504 2.04 -33.48 12.13
C SER A 504 3.49 -33.01 11.92
N VAL A 505 4.33 -33.15 12.96
CA VAL A 505 5.76 -32.81 12.98
C VAL A 505 6.58 -34.00 13.46
N GLY A 506 7.72 -34.23 12.82
CA GLY A 506 8.68 -35.27 13.21
C GLY A 506 8.43 -36.63 12.56
N PHE A 507 9.21 -37.63 12.97
CA PHE A 507 9.07 -38.99 12.44
C PHE A 507 7.67 -39.54 12.76
N GLY A 508 7.16 -40.44 11.91
CA GLY A 508 5.85 -41.06 12.09
C GLY A 508 4.66 -40.12 11.86
N GLY A 509 4.88 -38.87 11.48
CA GLY A 509 3.82 -37.94 11.09
C GLY A 509 3.44 -38.03 9.61
N SER A 510 2.25 -37.55 9.28
CA SER A 510 1.66 -37.38 7.92
C SER A 510 2.35 -38.15 6.77
N PRO A 511 2.22 -39.49 6.71
CA PRO A 511 2.83 -40.27 5.63
C PRO A 511 2.18 -39.95 4.29
N ASP A 512 2.93 -40.07 3.19
CA ASP A 512 2.41 -39.87 1.82
C ASP A 512 1.51 -41.02 1.35
N GLU A 513 1.01 -40.97 0.11
CA GLU A 513 0.13 -42.01 -0.45
C GLU A 513 0.84 -43.38 -0.62
N ARG A 514 2.18 -43.42 -0.54
CA ARG A 514 2.99 -44.66 -0.47
C ARG A 514 3.22 -45.11 0.97
N CYS A 515 2.64 -44.39 1.92
CA CYS A 515 2.78 -44.55 3.36
C CYS A 515 4.19 -44.30 3.88
N GLU A 516 4.93 -43.41 3.23
CA GLU A 516 6.24 -42.98 3.68
C GLU A 516 6.18 -41.61 4.34
N THR A 517 6.79 -41.49 5.51
CA THR A 517 6.98 -40.20 6.18
C THR A 517 8.20 -39.49 5.60
N THR A 518 8.02 -38.23 5.22
CA THR A 518 9.09 -37.30 4.80
C THR A 518 8.98 -36.03 5.63
N LEU A 519 10.12 -35.38 5.90
CA LEU A 519 10.19 -34.17 6.72
C LEU A 519 10.63 -32.97 5.85
N ASP A 520 10.07 -31.82 6.14
CA ASP A 520 10.45 -30.54 5.56
C ASP A 520 10.86 -29.59 6.69
N ALA A 521 11.92 -28.80 6.48
CA ALA A 521 12.33 -27.79 7.46
C ALA A 521 13.03 -26.59 6.82
N MET A 522 13.00 -25.45 7.51
CA MET A 522 13.84 -24.30 7.21
C MET A 522 14.29 -23.59 8.49
N ILE A 523 15.44 -22.94 8.45
CA ILE A 523 15.92 -22.03 9.49
C ILE A 523 16.57 -20.80 8.83
N MET A 524 16.36 -19.62 9.40
CA MET A 524 16.81 -18.34 8.87
C MET A 524 17.37 -17.46 9.99
N ASP A 525 18.50 -16.84 9.69
CA ASP A 525 19.16 -15.86 10.54
C ASP A 525 18.66 -14.45 10.21
N GLY A 526 18.11 -13.75 11.19
CA GLY A 526 17.58 -12.39 11.04
C GLY A 526 18.64 -11.31 10.88
N VAL A 527 19.92 -11.60 11.13
CA VAL A 527 21.01 -10.64 10.97
C VAL A 527 21.61 -10.73 9.57
N THR A 528 21.99 -11.94 9.16
CA THR A 528 22.65 -12.16 7.86
C THR A 528 21.67 -12.36 6.71
N MET A 529 20.38 -12.54 7.02
CA MET A 529 19.33 -12.95 6.08
C MET A 529 19.60 -14.30 5.42
N LYS A 530 20.61 -15.06 5.87
CA LYS A 530 20.92 -16.39 5.33
C LYS A 530 19.87 -17.38 5.81
N SER A 531 19.40 -18.23 4.90
CA SER A 531 18.50 -19.33 5.20
C SER A 531 19.07 -20.67 4.74
N GLY A 532 18.74 -21.72 5.47
CA GLY A 532 18.99 -23.10 5.10
C GLY A 532 17.69 -23.91 5.20
N SER A 533 17.51 -24.85 4.29
CA SER A 533 16.26 -25.58 4.15
C SER A 533 16.46 -26.97 3.57
N VAL A 534 15.58 -27.89 3.97
CA VAL A 534 15.45 -29.22 3.38
C VAL A 534 13.99 -29.52 3.08
N ALA A 535 13.75 -30.17 1.94
CA ALA A 535 12.42 -30.57 1.51
C ALA A 535 12.39 -32.05 1.12
N GLY A 536 11.35 -32.77 1.52
CA GLY A 536 11.22 -34.21 1.27
C GLY A 536 12.36 -35.02 1.89
N LEU A 537 12.88 -34.60 3.05
CA LEU A 537 13.97 -35.26 3.75
C LEU A 537 13.51 -36.65 4.19
N ARG A 538 14.25 -37.66 3.74
CA ARG A 538 13.96 -39.07 4.00
C ARG A 538 14.95 -39.61 5.01
N ARG A 539 14.50 -40.57 5.82
CA ARG A 539 15.34 -41.38 6.71
C ARG A 539 16.19 -40.60 7.72
N VAL A 540 15.87 -39.35 8.05
CA VAL A 540 16.61 -38.57 9.06
C VAL A 540 15.59 -37.87 9.95
N LYS A 541 15.67 -38.07 11.26
CA LYS A 541 14.66 -37.58 12.21
C LYS A 541 14.77 -36.09 12.52
N ASN A 542 16.00 -35.56 12.59
CA ASN A 542 16.27 -34.16 12.96
C ASN A 542 16.30 -33.27 11.71
N ALA A 543 15.13 -32.87 11.20
CA ALA A 543 15.05 -32.13 9.94
C ALA A 543 15.52 -30.68 10.09
N ILE A 544 15.15 -30.00 11.18
CA ILE A 544 15.61 -28.63 11.45
C ILE A 544 17.14 -28.55 11.61
N GLY A 545 17.77 -29.56 12.21
CA GLY A 545 19.22 -29.64 12.32
C GLY A 545 19.91 -29.79 10.96
N VAL A 546 19.31 -30.57 10.03
CA VAL A 546 19.85 -30.62 8.66
C VAL A 546 19.68 -29.27 7.95
N ALA A 547 18.53 -28.60 8.12
CA ALA A 547 18.34 -27.24 7.60
C ALA A 547 19.38 -26.24 8.17
N ARG A 548 19.74 -26.39 9.46
CA ARG A 548 20.83 -25.63 10.09
C ARG A 548 22.17 -25.91 9.41
N HIS A 549 22.49 -27.16 9.12
CA HIS A 549 23.72 -27.50 8.40
C HIS A 549 23.73 -26.97 6.96
N VAL A 550 22.59 -26.92 6.26
CA VAL A 550 22.52 -26.25 4.95
C VAL A 550 22.86 -24.77 5.09
N LEU A 551 22.33 -24.09 6.12
CA LEU A 551 22.63 -22.69 6.44
C LEU A 551 24.12 -22.49 6.76
N GLU A 552 24.76 -23.37 7.51
CA GLU A 552 26.15 -23.17 7.96
C GLU A 552 27.19 -23.60 6.92
N TYR A 553 27.02 -24.78 6.31
CA TYR A 553 28.06 -25.46 5.55
C TYR A 553 27.88 -25.38 4.03
N THR A 554 26.89 -24.64 3.55
CA THR A 554 26.69 -24.43 2.11
C THR A 554 26.48 -22.95 1.77
N SER A 555 26.65 -22.60 0.49
CA SER A 555 26.20 -21.33 -0.07
C SER A 555 24.79 -21.41 -0.66
N HIS A 556 24.15 -22.58 -0.58
CA HIS A 556 22.83 -22.83 -1.12
C HIS A 556 21.75 -22.64 -0.04
N THR A 557 20.51 -22.39 -0.48
CA THR A 557 19.39 -22.17 0.43
C THR A 557 18.63 -23.45 0.74
N MET A 558 18.50 -24.37 -0.22
CA MET A 558 17.61 -25.52 -0.08
C MET A 558 18.17 -26.76 -0.76
N LEU A 559 18.10 -27.90 -0.07
CA LEU A 559 18.35 -29.24 -0.63
C LEU A 559 17.05 -30.07 -0.58
N ALA A 560 16.91 -31.08 -1.45
CA ALA A 560 15.68 -31.85 -1.51
C ALA A 560 15.88 -33.35 -1.72
N GLY A 561 14.92 -34.15 -1.23
CA GLY A 561 14.80 -35.58 -1.46
C GLY A 561 15.94 -36.40 -0.87
N ASP A 562 16.28 -37.51 -1.55
CA ASP A 562 17.37 -38.39 -1.11
C ASP A 562 18.74 -37.68 -1.11
N LEU A 563 18.95 -36.66 -1.96
CA LEU A 563 20.21 -35.90 -1.96
C LEU A 563 20.36 -35.00 -0.72
N ALA A 564 19.25 -34.55 -0.11
CA ALA A 564 19.29 -33.91 1.19
C ALA A 564 19.63 -34.91 2.30
N THR A 565 19.19 -36.17 2.17
CA THR A 565 19.57 -37.25 3.09
C THR A 565 21.05 -37.58 2.99
N ASP A 566 21.62 -37.65 1.78
CA ASP A 566 23.04 -37.91 1.59
C ASP A 566 23.88 -36.80 2.25
N PHE A 567 23.52 -35.53 2.02
CA PHE A 567 24.12 -34.39 2.69
C PHE A 567 24.00 -34.50 4.22
N ALA A 568 22.84 -34.88 4.75
CA ALA A 568 22.64 -35.06 6.18
C ALA A 568 23.58 -36.14 6.75
N VAL A 569 23.71 -37.28 6.07
CA VAL A 569 24.60 -38.37 6.49
C VAL A 569 26.07 -37.95 6.46
N GLU A 570 26.50 -37.24 5.41
CA GLU A 570 27.84 -36.65 5.32
C GLU A 570 28.13 -35.67 6.46
N ASN A 571 27.09 -35.01 6.97
CA ASN A 571 27.15 -34.07 8.08
C ASN A 571 26.91 -34.72 9.46
N GLY A 572 26.88 -36.06 9.54
CA GLY A 572 26.84 -36.80 10.80
C GLY A 572 25.45 -37.12 11.33
N PHE A 573 24.38 -36.85 10.58
CA PHE A 573 23.03 -37.26 10.96
C PHE A 573 22.80 -38.74 10.63
N PRO A 574 22.24 -39.55 11.55
CA PRO A 574 22.02 -40.97 11.31
C PRO A 574 20.88 -41.19 10.31
N ALA A 575 21.10 -42.11 9.37
CA ALA A 575 20.04 -42.62 8.51
C ALA A 575 19.22 -43.69 9.25
N GLU A 576 17.95 -43.45 9.48
CA GLU A 576 17.04 -44.31 10.25
C GLU A 576 15.60 -44.30 9.72
N ASN A 577 14.79 -45.28 10.10
CA ASN A 577 13.40 -45.34 9.66
C ASN A 577 12.54 -44.26 10.33
N LEU A 578 11.76 -43.52 9.55
CA LEU A 578 10.82 -42.53 10.04
C LEU A 578 9.45 -43.13 10.39
N THR A 579 9.18 -44.38 10.05
CA THR A 579 7.88 -45.02 10.29
C THR A 579 7.71 -45.44 11.76
N THR A 580 6.55 -45.16 12.34
CA THR A 580 6.10 -45.70 13.65
C THR A 580 4.95 -46.68 13.49
N GLU A 581 4.67 -47.49 14.51
CA GLU A 581 3.49 -48.38 14.54
C GLU A 581 2.18 -47.61 14.32
N ALA A 582 2.05 -46.43 14.93
CA ALA A 582 0.90 -45.54 14.74
C ALA A 582 0.77 -45.07 13.28
N SER A 583 1.88 -44.67 12.64
CA SER A 583 1.86 -44.25 11.24
C SER A 583 1.51 -45.40 10.29
N ALA A 584 1.98 -46.61 10.58
CA ALA A 584 1.65 -47.81 9.83
C ALA A 584 0.16 -48.19 9.99
N ALA A 585 -0.39 -48.07 11.20
CA ALA A 585 -1.80 -48.31 11.46
C ALA A 585 -2.71 -47.30 10.72
N ARG A 586 -2.35 -46.00 10.74
CA ARG A 586 -3.08 -44.96 9.98
C ARG A 586 -3.04 -45.21 8.48
N CYS A 587 -1.89 -45.62 7.94
CA CYS A 587 -1.77 -46.04 6.54
C CYS A 587 -2.70 -47.22 6.21
N ALA A 588 -2.71 -48.26 7.07
CA ALA A 588 -3.56 -49.42 6.87
C ALA A 588 -5.05 -49.08 6.91
N GLU A 589 -5.45 -48.16 7.79
CA GLU A 589 -6.82 -47.64 7.86
C GLU A 589 -7.21 -46.83 6.62
N TRP A 590 -6.33 -45.93 6.17
CA TRP A 590 -6.54 -45.12 4.97
C TRP A 590 -6.72 -46.00 3.72
N ARG A 591 -5.91 -47.05 3.57
CA ARG A 591 -6.07 -48.04 2.49
C ARG A 591 -7.40 -48.80 2.57
N ARG A 592 -7.83 -49.18 3.78
CA ARG A 592 -9.14 -49.81 4.02
C ARG A 592 -10.30 -48.86 3.70
N SER A 593 -10.10 -47.56 3.86
CA SER A 593 -11.05 -46.50 3.51
C SER A 593 -10.97 -46.05 2.05
N ASN A 594 -10.57 -46.95 1.12
CA ASN A 594 -10.40 -46.66 -0.31
C ASN A 594 -9.52 -45.42 -0.58
N CYS A 595 -8.46 -45.25 0.22
CA CYS A 595 -7.49 -44.18 0.08
C CYS A 595 -8.11 -42.77 0.17
N GLN A 596 -9.05 -42.56 1.09
CA GLN A 596 -9.67 -41.27 1.35
C GLN A 596 -9.23 -40.63 2.68
N SER A 597 -8.99 -39.31 2.70
CA SER A 597 -8.95 -38.40 1.54
C SER A 597 -7.68 -38.61 0.69
N ASN A 598 -7.70 -38.17 -0.57
CA ASN A 598 -6.48 -38.05 -1.38
C ASN A 598 -6.49 -36.77 -2.25
N TYR A 599 -5.34 -36.51 -2.89
CA TYR A 599 -5.07 -35.27 -3.61
C TYR A 599 -5.01 -35.45 -5.14
N ARG A 600 -5.38 -36.64 -5.64
CA ARG A 600 -5.36 -36.91 -7.07
C ARG A 600 -6.59 -36.28 -7.71
N GLN A 601 -6.40 -35.57 -8.82
CA GLN A 601 -7.46 -34.90 -9.56
C GLN A 601 -7.29 -35.19 -11.04
N ASN A 602 -8.40 -35.25 -11.79
CA ASN A 602 -8.39 -35.45 -13.25
C ASN A 602 -7.64 -36.72 -13.69
N VAL A 603 -7.88 -37.83 -12.98
CA VAL A 603 -7.29 -39.15 -13.25
C VAL A 603 -8.36 -40.24 -13.31
N THR A 604 -8.03 -41.37 -13.95
CA THR A 604 -8.83 -42.61 -13.96
C THR A 604 -8.03 -43.77 -13.36
N PRO A 605 -8.62 -44.68 -12.56
CA PRO A 605 -10.00 -44.66 -12.06
C PRO A 605 -10.29 -43.47 -11.11
N ASP A 606 -11.57 -43.17 -10.86
CA ASP A 606 -11.99 -42.00 -10.05
C ASP A 606 -11.32 -42.05 -8.66
N PRO A 607 -10.51 -41.04 -8.30
CA PRO A 607 -9.80 -41.00 -7.04
C PRO A 607 -10.71 -40.98 -5.82
N LYS A 608 -12.00 -40.66 -5.93
CA LYS A 608 -12.94 -40.75 -4.80
C LYS A 608 -13.30 -42.18 -4.40
N SER A 609 -13.01 -43.15 -5.26
CA SER A 609 -13.47 -44.54 -5.12
C SER A 609 -12.39 -45.60 -5.29
N SER A 610 -11.17 -45.21 -5.64
CA SER A 610 -10.06 -46.11 -5.94
C SER A 610 -8.78 -45.61 -5.29
N CYS A 611 -7.81 -46.51 -5.09
CA CYS A 611 -6.44 -46.19 -4.70
C CYS A 611 -5.50 -46.05 -5.92
N GLY A 612 -6.04 -46.11 -7.14
CA GLY A 612 -5.26 -46.21 -8.37
C GLY A 612 -4.82 -47.65 -8.67
N PRO A 613 -3.75 -47.85 -9.49
CA PRO A 613 -2.90 -46.82 -10.06
C PRO A 613 -3.67 -45.87 -10.98
N TYR A 614 -3.30 -44.59 -10.91
CA TYR A 614 -3.99 -43.52 -11.61
C TYR A 614 -3.34 -43.23 -12.96
N THR A 615 -4.16 -43.10 -13.99
CA THR A 615 -3.75 -42.62 -15.31
C THR A 615 -4.32 -41.21 -15.54
N PRO A 616 -3.51 -40.23 -15.98
CA PRO A 616 -4.00 -38.88 -16.27
C PRO A 616 -5.12 -38.88 -17.31
N VAL A 617 -6.15 -38.09 -17.06
CA VAL A 617 -7.17 -37.76 -18.07
C VAL A 617 -6.67 -36.55 -18.86
N LYS A 618 -6.74 -36.60 -20.18
CA LYS A 618 -6.35 -35.47 -21.04
C LYS A 618 -7.33 -34.31 -20.83
N LEU A 619 -6.83 -33.18 -20.35
CA LEU A 619 -7.60 -31.95 -20.19
C LEU A 619 -7.44 -31.09 -21.45
N ASP A 620 -8.54 -30.50 -21.92
CA ASP A 620 -8.55 -29.50 -22.99
C ASP A 620 -8.67 -28.11 -22.36
N SER A 621 -7.62 -27.30 -22.48
CA SER A 621 -7.59 -25.94 -21.94
C SER A 621 -8.49 -24.96 -22.69
N GLY A 622 -8.98 -25.34 -23.88
CA GLY A 622 -10.00 -24.58 -24.63
C GLY A 622 -11.43 -24.93 -24.26
N ALA A 623 -11.66 -25.98 -23.46
CA ALA A 623 -13.00 -26.42 -23.11
C ALA A 623 -13.64 -25.55 -22.03
N ALA A 624 -14.94 -25.29 -22.17
CA ALA A 624 -15.73 -24.63 -21.14
C ALA A 624 -15.70 -25.45 -19.84
N GLY A 625 -15.33 -24.81 -18.72
CA GLY A 625 -15.18 -25.47 -17.41
C GLY A 625 -13.77 -26.00 -17.11
N TYR A 626 -12.77 -25.80 -17.99
CA TYR A 626 -11.38 -26.16 -17.69
C TYR A 626 -10.88 -25.57 -16.37
N PHE A 627 -11.22 -24.30 -16.09
CA PHE A 627 -10.84 -23.64 -14.84
C PHE A 627 -11.45 -24.31 -13.61
N ASP A 628 -12.69 -24.80 -13.68
CA ASP A 628 -13.34 -25.51 -12.57
C ASP A 628 -12.67 -26.87 -12.30
N LEU A 629 -12.07 -27.49 -13.32
CA LEU A 629 -11.36 -28.77 -13.20
C LEU A 629 -9.99 -28.64 -12.52
N ILE A 630 -9.38 -27.45 -12.54
CA ILE A 630 -8.06 -27.19 -11.94
C ILE A 630 -8.11 -26.20 -10.77
N ALA A 631 -9.30 -25.69 -10.45
CA ALA A 631 -9.50 -24.78 -9.34
C ALA A 631 -9.11 -25.47 -8.01
N PRO A 632 -8.36 -24.79 -7.13
CA PRO A 632 -8.00 -25.36 -5.83
C PRO A 632 -9.26 -25.65 -5.02
N ASN A 633 -9.39 -26.88 -4.53
CA ASN A 633 -10.47 -27.22 -3.61
C ASN A 633 -10.12 -26.71 -2.20
N SER A 634 -10.63 -25.52 -1.86
CA SER A 634 -10.33 -24.85 -0.58
C SER A 634 -10.96 -25.51 0.66
N ALA A 635 -11.65 -26.65 0.52
CA ALA A 635 -12.31 -27.36 1.64
C ALA A 635 -11.45 -28.46 2.28
N GLN A 636 -10.15 -28.52 1.95
CA GLN A 636 -9.25 -29.56 2.46
C GLN A 636 -8.77 -29.24 3.87
N ALA A 637 -8.66 -30.28 4.72
CA ALA A 637 -8.16 -30.15 6.08
C ALA A 637 -6.70 -29.69 6.05
N SER A 638 -6.43 -28.57 6.72
CA SER A 638 -5.07 -28.07 7.01
C SER A 638 -4.29 -29.07 7.86
N HIS A 639 -2.97 -29.04 7.73
CA HIS A 639 -2.06 -29.83 8.57
C HIS A 639 -1.23 -28.88 9.43
N ASP A 640 -0.98 -29.31 10.65
CA ASP A 640 -0.32 -28.49 11.64
C ASP A 640 1.19 -28.46 11.35
N THR A 641 1.80 -27.30 11.54
CA THR A 641 3.23 -27.04 11.29
C THR A 641 3.77 -26.23 12.45
N ILE A 642 4.93 -26.61 12.99
CA ILE A 642 5.63 -25.77 13.97
C ILE A 642 6.49 -24.76 13.21
N SER A 643 6.16 -23.49 13.40
CA SER A 643 6.98 -22.36 12.99
C SER A 643 7.33 -21.58 14.26
N MET A 644 8.61 -21.36 14.50
CA MET A 644 9.16 -20.80 15.73
C MET A 644 10.06 -19.60 15.43
N MET A 645 9.96 -18.59 16.29
CA MET A 645 10.81 -17.41 16.25
C MET A 645 11.41 -17.18 17.63
N ALA A 646 12.70 -16.86 17.66
CA ALA A 646 13.44 -16.56 18.88
C ALA A 646 14.05 -15.16 18.78
N LEU A 647 13.94 -14.40 19.88
CA LEU A 647 14.59 -13.12 20.10
C LEU A 647 15.47 -13.27 21.33
N ASP A 648 16.78 -13.14 21.18
CA ASP A 648 17.68 -13.22 22.32
C ASP A 648 17.67 -11.94 23.17
N ALA A 649 18.40 -11.95 24.30
CA ALA A 649 18.45 -10.81 25.22
C ALA A 649 19.07 -9.54 24.61
N SER A 650 19.80 -9.66 23.49
CA SER A 650 20.39 -8.54 22.76
C SER A 650 19.53 -8.06 21.59
N GLY A 651 18.40 -8.73 21.32
CA GLY A 651 17.49 -8.41 20.22
C GLY A 651 17.83 -9.10 18.89
N VAL A 652 18.80 -10.04 18.88
CA VAL A 652 19.08 -10.85 17.68
C VAL A 652 17.94 -11.83 17.47
N MET A 653 17.47 -11.94 16.22
CA MET A 653 16.30 -12.72 15.86
C MET A 653 16.66 -13.89 14.94
N ALA A 654 15.95 -15.00 15.09
CA ALA A 654 15.95 -16.12 14.16
C ALA A 654 14.53 -16.69 14.01
N ALA A 655 14.28 -17.34 12.88
CA ALA A 655 13.02 -18.05 12.64
C ALA A 655 13.26 -19.39 11.95
N GLY A 656 12.38 -20.36 12.19
CA GLY A 656 12.46 -21.67 11.56
C GLY A 656 11.15 -22.43 11.63
N THR A 657 11.03 -23.41 10.75
CA THR A 657 9.82 -24.21 10.57
C THR A 657 10.21 -25.68 10.41
N SER A 658 9.40 -26.58 10.96
CA SER A 658 9.48 -28.03 10.72
C SER A 658 8.09 -28.62 10.54
N THR A 659 7.93 -29.55 9.60
CA THR A 659 6.64 -30.15 9.26
C THR A 659 6.79 -31.50 8.53
N ASN A 660 5.78 -32.36 8.64
CA ASN A 660 5.58 -33.48 7.71
C ASN A 660 4.76 -33.07 6.48
N GLY A 661 4.13 -31.91 6.50
CA GLY A 661 3.15 -31.48 5.51
C GLY A 661 1.88 -32.33 5.52
N ALA A 662 1.23 -32.41 4.37
CA ALA A 662 -0.08 -33.01 4.25
C ALA A 662 -0.10 -34.54 4.37
N SER A 663 -0.98 -35.07 5.25
CA SER A 663 -1.23 -36.51 5.34
C SER A 663 -1.77 -37.06 4.01
N PHE A 664 -1.19 -38.17 3.56
CA PHE A 664 -1.48 -38.87 2.31
C PHE A 664 -1.27 -38.03 1.05
N LYS A 665 -0.37 -37.04 1.13
CA LYS A 665 0.08 -36.23 -0.01
C LYS A 665 0.62 -37.08 -1.15
N VAL A 666 0.61 -36.50 -2.36
CA VAL A 666 1.32 -37.10 -3.50
C VAL A 666 2.83 -37.17 -3.15
N PRO A 667 3.51 -38.31 -3.37
CA PRO A 667 4.93 -38.45 -3.08
C PRO A 667 5.74 -37.36 -3.78
N GLY A 668 6.62 -36.71 -3.03
CA GLY A 668 7.41 -35.56 -3.50
C GLY A 668 6.73 -34.20 -3.36
N ARG A 669 5.48 -34.12 -2.87
CA ARG A 669 4.85 -32.83 -2.55
C ARG A 669 5.62 -32.13 -1.42
N VAL A 670 6.01 -30.88 -1.70
CA VAL A 670 6.63 -29.94 -0.77
C VAL A 670 5.65 -28.81 -0.47
N GLY A 671 5.50 -28.45 0.80
CA GLY A 671 4.61 -27.37 1.23
C GLY A 671 5.29 -26.03 1.40
N ASP A 672 4.60 -25.13 2.09
CA ASP A 672 5.13 -23.83 2.52
C ASP A 672 6.21 -23.94 3.60
N GLY A 673 6.16 -24.98 4.43
CA GLY A 673 7.06 -25.18 5.57
C GLY A 673 8.55 -24.92 5.29
N PRO A 674 9.18 -25.51 4.25
CA PRO A 674 10.58 -25.26 3.92
C PRO A 674 10.82 -23.99 3.09
N ILE A 675 9.77 -23.30 2.63
CA ILE A 675 9.90 -22.13 1.76
C ILE A 675 10.09 -20.87 2.60
N THR A 676 11.30 -20.28 2.54
CA THR A 676 11.60 -18.98 3.15
C THR A 676 10.62 -17.91 2.66
N GLY A 677 9.97 -17.21 3.58
CA GLY A 677 8.93 -16.23 3.27
C GLY A 677 7.50 -16.79 3.30
N SER A 678 7.34 -18.11 3.18
CA SER A 678 6.04 -18.78 3.32
C SER A 678 5.85 -19.37 4.71
N GLY A 679 6.63 -20.40 5.07
CA GLY A 679 6.54 -21.06 6.38
C GLY A 679 7.04 -20.18 7.52
N SER A 680 8.23 -19.61 7.35
CA SER A 680 8.79 -18.60 8.26
C SER A 680 9.60 -17.54 7.54
N TYR A 681 9.71 -16.36 8.16
CA TYR A 681 10.56 -15.26 7.69
C TYR A 681 11.00 -14.40 8.87
N VAL A 682 12.22 -13.87 8.82
CA VAL A 682 12.76 -12.97 9.84
C VAL A 682 13.65 -11.91 9.20
N ASP A 683 13.51 -10.68 9.69
CA ASP A 683 14.44 -9.57 9.50
C ASP A 683 14.62 -8.90 10.86
N GLY A 684 15.84 -8.91 11.39
CA GLY A 684 16.13 -8.39 12.74
C GLY A 684 15.83 -6.90 12.91
N GLU A 685 15.78 -6.11 11.83
CA GLU A 685 15.41 -4.70 11.89
C GLU A 685 13.91 -4.46 12.02
N VAL A 686 13.09 -5.49 11.78
CA VAL A 686 11.63 -5.36 11.69
C VAL A 686 10.93 -6.35 12.62
N GLY A 687 11.13 -7.64 12.42
CA GLY A 687 10.38 -8.70 13.08
C GLY A 687 10.43 -10.04 12.35
N ALA A 688 9.63 -10.98 12.82
CA ALA A 688 9.52 -12.32 12.28
C ALA A 688 8.07 -12.80 12.21
N CYS A 689 7.84 -13.79 11.36
CA CYS A 689 6.56 -14.48 11.22
C CYS A 689 6.77 -15.99 11.11
N GLY A 690 5.79 -16.73 11.64
CA GLY A 690 5.63 -18.16 11.46
C GLY A 690 4.21 -18.51 11.02
N ALA A 691 4.08 -19.49 10.14
CA ALA A 691 2.84 -19.85 9.47
C ALA A 691 2.51 -21.35 9.61
N THR A 692 1.23 -21.68 9.48
CA THR A 692 0.66 -23.04 9.40
C THR A 692 -0.64 -23.00 8.59
N GLY A 693 -1.01 -24.06 7.87
CA GLY A 693 -2.22 -24.03 7.03
C GLY A 693 -2.20 -24.95 5.82
N ASP A 694 -2.98 -24.57 4.81
CA ASP A 694 -2.87 -25.11 3.45
C ASP A 694 -1.60 -24.60 2.79
N GLY A 695 -0.53 -25.39 2.90
CA GLY A 695 0.77 -25.01 2.37
C GLY A 695 0.79 -24.75 0.85
N ASP A 696 -0.09 -25.36 0.06
CA ASP A 696 -0.13 -25.14 -1.39
C ASP A 696 -0.76 -23.78 -1.75
N ILE A 697 -1.73 -23.33 -0.95
CA ILE A 697 -2.27 -21.97 -1.08
C ILE A 697 -1.29 -20.97 -0.49
N MET A 698 -0.71 -21.22 0.69
CA MET A 698 0.18 -20.28 1.38
C MET A 698 1.43 -19.94 0.56
N MET A 699 2.03 -20.91 -0.14
CA MET A 699 3.15 -20.65 -1.06
C MET A 699 2.82 -19.64 -2.17
N ARG A 700 1.54 -19.48 -2.54
CA ARG A 700 1.12 -18.52 -3.57
C ARG A 700 1.11 -17.07 -3.06
N PHE A 701 1.11 -16.87 -1.74
CA PHE A 701 0.99 -15.56 -1.11
C PHE A 701 2.20 -15.16 -0.27
N LEU A 702 3.08 -16.10 0.09
CA LEU A 702 4.24 -15.87 0.96
C LEU A 702 3.86 -15.05 2.22
N PRO A 703 2.93 -15.57 3.05
CA PRO A 703 2.26 -14.78 4.08
C PRO A 703 3.23 -14.21 5.12
N CYS A 704 4.34 -14.91 5.42
CA CYS A 704 5.30 -14.42 6.40
C CYS A 704 6.22 -13.31 5.87
N TYR A 705 6.65 -13.39 4.62
CA TYR A 705 7.31 -12.27 3.96
C TYR A 705 6.39 -11.04 3.93
N GLN A 706 5.12 -11.24 3.53
CA GLN A 706 4.14 -10.17 3.50
C GLN A 706 3.90 -9.56 4.88
N ALA A 707 3.80 -10.38 5.95
CA ALA A 707 3.58 -9.87 7.30
C ALA A 707 4.77 -9.03 7.81
N VAL A 708 6.00 -9.47 7.57
CA VAL A 708 7.20 -8.70 7.94
C VAL A 708 7.27 -7.39 7.14
N GLU A 709 6.98 -7.40 5.85
CA GLU A 709 6.93 -6.18 5.05
C GLU A 709 5.77 -5.24 5.42
N SER A 710 4.64 -5.80 5.88
CA SER A 710 3.53 -5.02 6.44
C SER A 710 3.96 -4.33 7.75
N MET A 711 4.70 -5.02 8.63
CA MET A 711 5.30 -4.39 9.81
C MET A 711 6.33 -3.32 9.45
N ARG A 712 7.16 -3.55 8.42
CA ARG A 712 8.11 -2.53 7.91
C ARG A 712 7.40 -1.24 7.49
N ARG A 713 6.16 -1.36 7.01
CA ARG A 713 5.30 -0.23 6.61
C ARG A 713 4.53 0.41 7.78
N GLY A 714 4.81 -0.01 9.01
CA GLY A 714 4.27 0.60 10.22
C GLY A 714 3.05 -0.13 10.82
N MET A 715 2.65 -1.28 10.29
CA MET A 715 1.58 -2.08 10.92
C MET A 715 2.07 -2.74 12.21
N SER A 716 1.18 -2.84 13.21
CA SER A 716 1.43 -3.69 14.38
C SER A 716 1.48 -5.18 13.98
N PRO A 717 2.08 -6.06 14.80
CA PRO A 717 2.10 -7.50 14.54
C PRO A 717 0.70 -8.11 14.33
N GLN A 718 -0.30 -7.64 15.07
CA GLN A 718 -1.69 -8.13 14.95
C GLN A 718 -2.35 -7.71 13.63
N GLU A 719 -2.12 -6.46 13.20
CA GLU A 719 -2.60 -5.96 11.91
C GLU A 719 -1.89 -6.64 10.74
N ALA A 720 -0.57 -6.81 10.83
CA ALA A 720 0.23 -7.50 9.83
C ALA A 720 -0.20 -8.97 9.67
N ALA A 721 -0.49 -9.65 10.80
CA ALA A 721 -1.04 -10.99 10.78
C ALA A 721 -2.39 -11.04 10.03
N ARG A 722 -3.29 -10.11 10.36
CA ARG A 722 -4.62 -10.03 9.73
C ARG A 722 -4.54 -9.69 8.24
N ASP A 723 -3.68 -8.76 7.83
CA ASP A 723 -3.50 -8.37 6.42
C ASP A 723 -3.09 -9.57 5.55
N ALA A 724 -2.09 -10.34 5.99
CA ALA A 724 -1.64 -11.51 5.26
C ALA A 724 -2.72 -12.61 5.15
N VAL A 725 -3.48 -12.88 6.22
CA VAL A 725 -4.59 -13.86 6.19
C VAL A 725 -5.75 -13.38 5.32
N VAL A 726 -6.18 -12.13 5.44
CA VAL A 726 -7.32 -11.58 4.67
C VAL A 726 -7.06 -11.67 3.16
N ARG A 727 -5.83 -11.46 2.70
CA ARG A 727 -5.47 -11.58 1.28
C ARG A 727 -5.70 -12.99 0.73
N MET A 728 -5.35 -14.02 1.51
CA MET A 728 -5.61 -15.40 1.16
C MET A 728 -7.12 -15.69 1.15
N VAL A 729 -7.85 -15.29 2.20
CA VAL A 729 -9.29 -15.51 2.32
C VAL A 729 -10.08 -14.81 1.20
N ARG A 730 -9.66 -13.64 0.73
CA ARG A 730 -10.30 -12.94 -0.40
C ARG A 730 -10.27 -13.77 -1.69
N LYS A 731 -9.19 -14.50 -1.94
CA LYS A 731 -9.04 -15.33 -3.15
C LYS A 731 -9.56 -16.75 -2.94
N TYR A 732 -9.40 -17.29 -1.74
CA TYR A 732 -9.78 -18.64 -1.35
C TYR A 732 -10.59 -18.55 -0.04
N PRO A 733 -11.92 -18.31 -0.09
CA PRO A 733 -12.71 -18.03 1.10
C PRO A 733 -12.75 -19.13 2.16
N ALA A 734 -12.50 -20.38 1.77
CA ALA A 734 -12.42 -21.50 2.71
C ALA A 734 -10.98 -21.88 3.09
N VAL A 735 -9.97 -21.10 2.67
CA VAL A 735 -8.57 -21.40 3.00
C VAL A 735 -8.41 -21.54 4.50
N ALA A 736 -7.76 -22.63 4.88
CA ALA A 736 -7.32 -22.87 6.20
C ALA A 736 -5.90 -22.27 6.32
N SER A 737 -5.74 -21.22 7.14
CA SER A 737 -4.44 -20.59 7.38
C SER A 737 -4.34 -20.05 8.81
N GLY A 738 -3.15 -20.04 9.38
CA GLY A 738 -2.86 -19.48 10.69
C GLY A 738 -1.44 -18.92 10.69
N ILE A 739 -1.28 -17.66 11.10
CA ILE A 739 0.04 -17.04 11.21
C ILE A 739 0.18 -16.31 12.54
N VAL A 740 1.40 -16.32 13.05
CA VAL A 740 1.83 -15.59 14.24
C VAL A 740 2.99 -14.68 13.86
N VAL A 741 2.95 -13.45 14.35
CA VAL A 741 3.86 -12.37 13.96
C VAL A 741 4.41 -11.71 15.22
N VAL A 742 5.69 -11.38 15.22
CA VAL A 742 6.37 -10.69 16.33
C VAL A 742 7.30 -9.62 15.76
N ASN A 743 7.32 -8.41 16.33
CA ASN A 743 8.28 -7.38 15.92
C ASN A 743 9.59 -7.46 16.72
N ASN A 744 10.59 -6.67 16.33
CA ASN A 744 11.90 -6.63 17.00
C ASN A 744 11.88 -6.06 18.44
N LYS A 745 10.71 -5.64 18.94
CA LYS A 745 10.48 -5.23 20.34
C LYS A 745 9.82 -6.34 21.17
N GLY A 746 9.44 -7.46 20.54
CA GLY A 746 8.73 -8.57 21.17
C GLY A 746 7.23 -8.38 21.30
N GLU A 747 6.64 -7.32 20.72
CA GLU A 747 5.18 -7.22 20.57
C GLU A 747 4.73 -8.25 19.55
N HIS A 748 3.58 -8.89 19.76
CA HIS A 748 3.17 -10.02 18.93
C HIS A 748 1.65 -10.08 18.69
N GLY A 749 1.25 -10.80 17.65
CA GLY A 749 -0.15 -10.99 17.28
C GLY A 749 -0.32 -12.18 16.36
N GLY A 750 -1.56 -12.57 16.11
CA GLY A 750 -1.86 -13.71 15.24
C GLY A 750 -3.20 -13.57 14.54
N ALA A 751 -3.32 -14.22 13.39
CA ALA A 751 -4.54 -14.29 12.63
C ALA A 751 -4.69 -15.69 12.04
N GLY A 752 -5.92 -16.16 11.88
CA GLY A 752 -6.18 -17.42 11.19
C GLY A 752 -7.50 -17.41 10.44
N SER A 753 -7.76 -18.40 9.61
CA SER A 753 -8.97 -18.62 8.82
C SER A 753 -9.25 -20.12 8.73
N GLY A 754 -10.51 -20.50 8.56
CA GLY A 754 -10.93 -21.90 8.49
C GLY A 754 -11.07 -22.61 9.84
N TRP A 755 -10.31 -22.21 10.87
CA TRP A 755 -10.45 -22.73 12.24
C TRP A 755 -10.02 -21.70 13.30
N THR A 756 -10.27 -22.02 14.58
CA THR A 756 -9.73 -21.25 15.72
C THR A 756 -8.26 -21.61 15.93
N PHE A 757 -7.38 -20.73 15.46
CA PHE A 757 -5.93 -20.88 15.56
C PHE A 757 -5.42 -20.63 16.99
N THR A 758 -4.29 -21.24 17.36
CA THR A 758 -3.61 -20.95 18.64
C THR A 758 -2.13 -20.78 18.40
N TYR A 759 -1.46 -19.98 19.24
CA TYR A 759 0.00 -19.86 19.23
C TYR A 759 0.52 -19.78 20.68
N ALA A 760 1.77 -20.16 20.92
CA ALA A 760 2.37 -20.14 22.25
C ALA A 760 3.60 -19.22 22.30
N PHE A 761 3.84 -18.61 23.45
CA PHE A 761 4.99 -17.72 23.64
C PHE A 761 5.48 -17.72 25.08
N ARG A 762 6.77 -17.42 25.26
CA ARG A 762 7.41 -17.24 26.56
C ARG A 762 8.52 -16.19 26.45
N GLY A 763 8.53 -15.23 27.37
CA GLY A 763 9.53 -14.15 27.38
C GLY A 763 9.86 -13.59 28.75
N GLY A 764 10.98 -12.86 28.83
CA GLY A 764 11.38 -12.03 29.96
C GLY A 764 11.47 -12.76 31.30
N LYS A 765 10.49 -12.56 32.18
CA LYS A 765 10.43 -13.18 33.52
C LYS A 765 9.29 -14.18 33.68
N MET A 766 8.71 -14.65 32.57
CA MET A 766 7.59 -15.60 32.60
C MET A 766 8.02 -16.95 33.20
N ASN A 767 7.25 -17.41 34.19
CA ASN A 767 7.47 -18.69 34.87
C ASN A 767 7.09 -19.90 34.00
N ALA A 768 6.19 -19.73 33.03
CA ALA A 768 5.71 -20.77 32.12
C ALA A 768 5.31 -20.16 30.77
N THR A 769 5.23 -21.01 29.74
CA THR A 769 4.70 -20.64 28.41
C THR A 769 3.21 -20.27 28.51
N ALA A 770 2.81 -19.21 27.80
CA ALA A 770 1.43 -18.80 27.63
C ALA A 770 0.91 -19.18 26.24
N VAL A 771 -0.40 -19.41 26.12
CA VAL A 771 -1.08 -19.74 24.86
C VAL A 771 -2.12 -18.68 24.56
N VAL A 772 -2.18 -18.23 23.31
CA VAL A 772 -3.18 -17.30 22.80
C VAL A 772 -4.10 -18.03 21.84
N THR A 773 -5.40 -17.79 21.98
CA THR A 773 -6.44 -18.30 21.09
C THR A 773 -6.88 -17.20 20.13
N VAL A 774 -6.86 -17.51 18.84
CA VAL A 774 -7.14 -16.58 17.73
C VAL A 774 -8.38 -17.07 16.98
N PRO A 775 -9.52 -16.37 17.07
CA PRO A 775 -10.72 -16.74 16.32
C PRO A 775 -10.49 -16.58 14.80
N PRO A 776 -11.15 -17.39 13.95
CA PRO A 776 -10.99 -17.29 12.51
C PRO A 776 -11.49 -15.94 11.99
N VAL A 777 -10.76 -15.40 11.02
CA VAL A 777 -11.14 -14.26 10.21
C VAL A 777 -12.26 -14.70 9.26
N CYS A 778 -13.46 -14.16 9.49
CA CYS A 778 -14.61 -14.33 8.59
C CYS A 778 -14.81 -13.04 7.79
N LEU A 779 -14.80 -13.14 6.46
CA LEU A 779 -15.34 -12.08 5.59
C LEU A 779 -16.85 -12.29 5.47
N SER A 780 -17.66 -11.26 5.72
CA SER A 780 -19.13 -11.40 5.64
C SER A 780 -19.56 -11.73 4.21
N ARG A 781 -20.34 -12.81 4.07
CA ARG A 781 -21.00 -13.20 2.82
C ARG A 781 -22.10 -12.20 2.45
N SER A 782 -21.74 -11.11 1.77
CA SER A 782 -22.67 -10.25 1.02
C SER A 782 -22.26 -10.10 -0.46
N LEU A 783 -21.40 -10.98 -0.95
CA LEU A 783 -21.02 -11.07 -2.36
C LEU A 783 -21.84 -12.18 -3.03
N ASP A 784 -22.77 -11.75 -3.88
CA ASP A 784 -23.60 -12.62 -4.69
C ASP A 784 -22.76 -13.37 -5.74
N ASN A 785 -23.13 -14.62 -6.00
CA ASN A 785 -22.42 -15.67 -6.74
C ASN A 785 -22.25 -15.43 -8.26
N THR A 786 -21.98 -14.21 -8.74
CA THR A 786 -21.85 -13.92 -10.18
C THR A 786 -20.43 -13.64 -10.70
N GLU A 787 -19.40 -13.75 -9.85
CA GLU A 787 -17.99 -13.55 -10.25
C GLU A 787 -17.12 -14.82 -10.13
N LEU A 788 -17.62 -15.96 -10.61
CA LEU A 788 -16.78 -17.14 -10.86
C LEU A 788 -17.01 -17.65 -12.28
N ARG A 789 -16.51 -16.91 -13.27
CA ARG A 789 -16.05 -17.41 -14.57
C ARG A 789 -14.90 -16.56 -15.10
#